data_AF-A0A6P8GUX0-F1
#
_entry.id   AF-A0A6P8GUX0-F1
#
_cell.length_a   1.000
_cell.length_b   1.000
_cell.length_c   1.000
_cell.angle_alpha   90.00
_cell.angle_beta   90.00
_cell.angle_gamma   90.00
#
_symmetry.space_group_name_H-M   'P 1'
#
loop_
_entity.id
_entity.type
_entity.pdbx_description
1 polymer ?
#
loop_
_entity_poly.entity_id
_entity_poly.type
_entity_poly.pdbx_seq_one_letter_code
_entity_poly.pdbx_strand_id
1 'polypeptide(L)'
;MADSGRVKHTSPSESPHSGRKKAQQSPGSRTRYQVNAPGHCFRKVTLTKPTFCHHCSDFIWGLVGFLCEVCNFMSHEKCLKHVRTVCSCMTPTLVRVPVAHCFGPAGQKRRFCCVCRKHLEGSSALRCEVCELHVHSDCAPFSCSDCRLCHQDGTQDYDTKHHHHWREGNMASGARCEVCRRTCGSSDALSGMRCEWCGLTAHASCYITVRPECSMGRLHNMILHPGCVRICSRNFSKMHLFRICEDSQCELDNLDDVDSLTPVAAKDNQASQDTGKQTLKVFDGDDAVKRNQFRSVSIPRIIKNEEVVEAALRAFYLPDEPQDYELQVQGQPPALLTDDIINRNGTPDDKSVFKDNAPDAWLLRAKPRDSEVLKIYADWLKHGAAYGSITVGKESTVDWSIKEVLRQLDKQDENTENFNLVEVYMNSKQVQRQVLTGQELLLDKLQEIRKVSLRQMNQTRFYIVENRNRVVQVNLLLGGLPVQLSKAEYAGLLKTHLEIKDHLVTITQVYSTQGAVVLQISCFSEAERIFMLAKDSSVDGKQLTSLVIPQITTSKLPRGGCPLLVYVNPKSGGLKGRELLYNFRKILNPHQVFELTNGGPLAGLHTFSEVPHFRILVCGGDGTVGWVLGVLEAIRHKLACPEPAIGIIPLGTGNDLARVLRWGTGYSGEDPYSVLLSLDEAEEVEMDRWTILLDAQEMTEDGKENGFLEPPKIVHMNNYFGLGIDAELSLDFHQAREEEPGKFNSRFHNKGVYVKVGLQKLSHTRSLHKDIKLQVDKQDVELPSIEGLIFLNIPSWGSGADLWGSDSDSRYGKPRIDDNMLEVVGVTGVVHMGQVQGGLRSGIRIAQGTYIRITVTKPIPVQVDGEPWIQSPGQIIISAAGPKVRMLRKCKSKQKKQPSGAQKEGRSESPAPGEGAH
;
A
#
# COMPACT_ATOMS: atom_id res chain seq x y z
N MET A 1 -60.14 -43.64 -19.10
CA MET A 1 -61.54 -43.17 -19.28
C MET A 1 -61.56 -41.68 -19.00
N ALA A 2 -62.19 -40.81 -19.79
CA ALA A 2 -62.67 -40.96 -21.17
C ALA A 2 -62.59 -39.58 -21.87
N ASP A 3 -62.64 -39.55 -23.19
CA ASP A 3 -62.48 -38.34 -24.02
C ASP A 3 -63.85 -37.76 -24.46
N SER A 4 -63.87 -36.51 -24.97
CA SER A 4 -64.82 -35.89 -25.94
C SER A 4 -65.32 -34.49 -25.56
N GLY A 5 -65.29 -33.55 -26.52
CA GLY A 5 -66.04 -32.27 -26.46
C GLY A 5 -65.47 -31.12 -27.31
N ARG A 6 -65.78 -31.04 -28.61
CA ARG A 6 -65.24 -29.98 -29.52
C ARG A 6 -66.09 -29.66 -30.78
N VAL A 7 -66.71 -28.48 -30.83
CA VAL A 7 -67.29 -27.81 -32.04
C VAL A 7 -67.18 -26.27 -31.84
N LYS A 8 -66.68 -25.36 -32.70
CA LYS A 8 -66.00 -25.37 -34.04
C LYS A 8 -66.87 -25.29 -35.32
N HIS A 9 -67.38 -24.09 -35.65
CA HIS A 9 -67.39 -23.39 -36.99
C HIS A 9 -68.11 -22.02 -36.87
N THR A 10 -67.97 -20.99 -37.72
CA THR A 10 -67.96 -20.90 -39.22
C THR A 10 -67.01 -19.82 -39.80
N SER A 11 -66.93 -19.75 -41.14
CA SER A 11 -66.34 -18.67 -41.98
C SER A 11 -67.23 -18.42 -43.22
N PRO A 12 -67.06 -17.31 -43.98
CA PRO A 12 -66.24 -17.37 -45.20
C PRO A 12 -65.50 -16.04 -45.53
N SER A 13 -65.11 -15.85 -46.80
CA SER A 13 -64.12 -14.87 -47.31
C SER A 13 -64.67 -13.94 -48.41
N GLU A 14 -64.06 -12.75 -48.58
CA GLU A 14 -63.94 -12.09 -49.91
C GLU A 14 -62.73 -11.12 -49.98
N SER A 15 -62.46 -10.53 -51.15
CA SER A 15 -61.22 -9.80 -51.52
C SER A 15 -61.56 -8.54 -52.38
N PRO A 16 -60.65 -7.63 -52.87
CA PRO A 16 -59.27 -7.85 -53.33
C PRO A 16 -58.24 -6.66 -53.17
N HIS A 17 -57.09 -6.81 -53.82
CA HIS A 17 -56.14 -5.79 -54.35
C HIS A 17 -55.76 -4.51 -53.56
N SER A 18 -54.48 -4.39 -53.18
CA SER A 18 -53.47 -3.66 -53.99
C SER A 18 -52.08 -3.73 -53.33
N GLY A 19 -51.00 -3.59 -54.13
CA GLY A 19 -49.64 -3.98 -53.71
C GLY A 19 -48.72 -2.84 -53.26
N ARG A 20 -47.82 -3.14 -52.32
CA ARG A 20 -46.55 -2.40 -52.12
C ARG A 20 -45.37 -3.37 -52.07
N LYS A 21 -44.23 -2.94 -52.63
CA LYS A 21 -43.04 -3.77 -52.87
C LYS A 21 -42.39 -4.21 -51.56
N LYS A 22 -41.92 -5.46 -51.47
CA LYS A 22 -40.95 -5.86 -50.44
C LYS A 22 -39.64 -5.13 -50.70
N ALA A 23 -39.23 -4.26 -49.78
CA ALA A 23 -37.84 -3.83 -49.70
C ALA A 23 -37.02 -4.97 -49.06
N GLN A 24 -35.97 -5.43 -49.74
CA GLN A 24 -34.99 -6.32 -49.12
C GLN A 24 -34.15 -5.50 -48.13
N GLN A 25 -34.08 -5.94 -46.88
CA GLN A 25 -33.13 -5.35 -45.92
C GLN A 25 -31.70 -5.78 -46.31
N SER A 26 -30.78 -4.82 -46.31
CA SER A 26 -29.38 -5.04 -46.65
C SER A 26 -28.63 -5.74 -45.49
N PRO A 27 -27.74 -6.71 -45.77
CA PRO A 27 -26.96 -7.39 -44.74
C PRO A 27 -25.84 -6.47 -44.23
N GLY A 28 -26.02 -5.88 -43.04
CA GLY A 28 -25.00 -5.01 -42.44
C GLY A 28 -25.30 -4.48 -41.03
N SER A 29 -26.58 -4.30 -40.67
CA SER A 29 -26.95 -3.76 -39.36
C SER A 29 -26.62 -4.74 -38.22
N ARG A 30 -25.65 -4.36 -37.37
CA ARG A 30 -25.22 -5.18 -36.20
C ARG A 30 -26.21 -5.00 -35.05
N THR A 31 -27.05 -6.01 -34.81
CA THR A 31 -28.05 -5.98 -33.72
C THR A 31 -27.39 -5.86 -32.34
N ARG A 32 -27.56 -4.70 -31.69
CA ARG A 32 -27.11 -4.45 -30.30
C ARG A 32 -28.18 -4.92 -29.32
N TYR A 33 -27.76 -5.44 -28.17
CA TYR A 33 -28.67 -5.85 -27.10
C TYR A 33 -28.66 -4.76 -26.03
N GLN A 34 -29.77 -4.04 -25.87
CA GLN A 34 -29.95 -3.04 -24.83
C GLN A 34 -30.23 -3.76 -23.50
N VAL A 35 -29.43 -3.47 -22.46
CA VAL A 35 -29.41 -4.20 -21.19
C VAL A 35 -29.36 -3.21 -20.04
N ASN A 36 -29.97 -3.53 -18.89
CA ASN A 36 -29.94 -2.74 -17.65
C ASN A 36 -28.58 -2.80 -16.92
N ALA A 37 -27.48 -2.54 -17.66
CA ALA A 37 -26.09 -2.63 -17.24
C ALA A 37 -25.34 -1.35 -17.69
N PRO A 38 -25.21 -0.32 -16.81
CA PRO A 38 -24.76 1.02 -17.23
C PRO A 38 -23.41 1.05 -17.95
N GLY A 39 -23.39 1.65 -19.14
CA GLY A 39 -22.21 1.84 -20.00
C GLY A 39 -21.72 0.60 -20.76
N HIS A 40 -22.38 -0.56 -20.65
CA HIS A 40 -21.95 -1.76 -21.39
C HIS A 40 -22.60 -1.87 -22.77
N CYS A 41 -21.80 -1.80 -23.83
CA CYS A 41 -22.24 -2.16 -25.18
C CYS A 41 -21.92 -3.64 -25.46
N PHE A 42 -22.91 -4.52 -25.31
CA PHE A 42 -22.75 -5.97 -25.51
C PHE A 42 -22.94 -6.39 -26.98
N ARG A 43 -21.94 -7.09 -27.53
CA ARG A 43 -22.01 -7.82 -28.81
C ARG A 43 -21.99 -9.34 -28.58
N LYS A 44 -22.81 -10.07 -29.32
CA LYS A 44 -22.78 -11.54 -29.41
C LYS A 44 -21.51 -11.98 -30.16
N VAL A 45 -20.72 -12.87 -29.56
CA VAL A 45 -19.42 -13.32 -30.09
C VAL A 45 -19.31 -14.85 -30.08
N THR A 46 -18.59 -15.38 -31.07
CA THR A 46 -18.22 -16.80 -31.11
C THR A 46 -17.00 -17.06 -30.24
N LEU A 47 -17.07 -18.04 -29.35
CA LEU A 47 -16.00 -18.39 -28.41
C LEU A 47 -15.13 -19.51 -28.98
N THR A 48 -13.84 -19.23 -29.19
CA THR A 48 -12.84 -20.19 -29.71
C THR A 48 -11.90 -20.74 -28.63
N LYS A 49 -12.03 -20.26 -27.39
CA LYS A 49 -11.21 -20.66 -26.22
C LYS A 49 -12.09 -20.79 -24.98
N PRO A 50 -11.71 -21.60 -23.97
CA PRO A 50 -12.41 -21.67 -22.69
C PRO A 50 -12.60 -20.27 -22.08
N THR A 51 -13.86 -19.88 -21.82
CA THR A 51 -14.20 -18.51 -21.38
C THR A 51 -15.26 -18.55 -20.27
N PHE A 52 -15.13 -17.65 -19.30
CA PHE A 52 -15.95 -17.60 -18.09
C PHE A 52 -16.76 -16.30 -17.99
N CYS A 53 -17.92 -16.38 -17.34
CA CYS A 53 -18.81 -15.24 -17.14
C CYS A 53 -18.36 -14.38 -15.95
N HIS A 54 -18.18 -13.09 -16.17
CA HIS A 54 -17.77 -12.14 -15.12
C HIS A 54 -18.86 -11.90 -14.06
N HIS A 55 -20.12 -12.20 -14.38
CA HIS A 55 -21.25 -12.02 -13.46
C HIS A 55 -21.41 -13.17 -12.45
N CYS A 56 -21.39 -14.42 -12.91
CA CYS A 56 -21.63 -15.61 -12.08
C CYS A 56 -20.43 -16.55 -11.94
N SER A 57 -19.27 -16.19 -12.51
CA SER A 57 -18.02 -16.96 -12.52
C SER A 57 -18.06 -18.30 -13.27
N ASP A 58 -19.24 -18.83 -13.64
CA ASP A 58 -19.37 -20.10 -14.37
C ASP A 58 -18.79 -20.04 -15.80
N PHE A 59 -18.38 -21.21 -16.30
CA PHE A 59 -18.02 -21.46 -17.69
C PHE A 59 -19.17 -21.14 -18.67
N ILE A 60 -18.85 -20.63 -19.86
CA ILE A 60 -19.82 -20.36 -20.91
C ILE A 60 -19.93 -21.59 -21.83
N TRP A 61 -20.97 -22.38 -21.59
CA TRP A 61 -21.27 -23.58 -22.37
C TRP A 61 -21.75 -23.25 -23.80
N GLY A 62 -21.16 -23.90 -24.78
CA GLY A 62 -21.41 -23.67 -26.21
C GLY A 62 -20.48 -22.62 -26.82
N LEU A 63 -20.52 -22.49 -28.15
CA LEU A 63 -19.62 -21.61 -28.91
C LEU A 63 -20.01 -20.12 -28.87
N VAL A 64 -20.87 -19.67 -27.93
CA VAL A 64 -21.52 -18.35 -27.99
C VAL A 64 -21.48 -17.65 -26.63
N GLY A 65 -20.97 -16.41 -26.60
CA GLY A 65 -20.99 -15.52 -25.44
C GLY A 65 -21.39 -14.09 -25.82
N PHE A 66 -21.52 -13.22 -24.81
CA PHE A 66 -21.78 -11.79 -25.00
C PHE A 66 -20.65 -10.97 -24.37
N LEU A 67 -19.94 -10.21 -25.21
CA LEU A 67 -18.77 -9.42 -24.86
C LEU A 67 -19.11 -7.93 -24.85
N CYS A 68 -18.82 -7.22 -23.76
CA CYS A 68 -18.84 -5.77 -23.73
C CYS A 68 -17.64 -5.23 -24.52
N GLU A 69 -17.90 -4.45 -25.57
CA GLU A 69 -16.88 -3.98 -26.51
C GLU A 69 -15.96 -2.86 -25.98
N VAL A 70 -16.27 -2.33 -24.79
CA VAL A 70 -15.46 -1.32 -24.09
C VAL A 70 -14.51 -1.98 -23.09
N CYS A 71 -15.05 -2.65 -22.06
CA CYS A 71 -14.25 -3.19 -20.95
C CYS A 71 -13.99 -4.70 -21.01
N ASN A 72 -14.31 -5.38 -22.11
CA ASN A 72 -14.21 -6.84 -22.29
C ASN A 72 -14.99 -7.68 -21.25
N PHE A 73 -16.00 -7.13 -20.57
CA PHE A 73 -16.88 -7.90 -19.69
C PHE A 73 -17.59 -9.01 -20.48
N MET A 74 -17.33 -10.28 -20.14
CA MET A 74 -17.97 -11.42 -20.78
C MET A 74 -19.15 -11.94 -19.95
N SER A 75 -20.29 -12.20 -20.59
CA SER A 75 -21.53 -12.68 -19.97
C SER A 75 -22.15 -13.84 -20.74
N HIS A 76 -22.85 -14.75 -20.03
CA HIS A 76 -23.92 -15.55 -20.65
C HIS A 76 -25.10 -14.64 -21.00
N GLU A 77 -25.90 -15.05 -22.00
CA GLU A 77 -27.18 -14.42 -22.35
C GLU A 77 -28.14 -14.31 -21.15
N LYS A 78 -28.32 -15.42 -20.41
CA LYS A 78 -29.12 -15.49 -19.16
C LYS A 78 -28.66 -14.53 -18.05
N CYS A 79 -27.40 -14.09 -18.09
CA CYS A 79 -26.78 -13.26 -17.05
C CYS A 79 -26.88 -11.76 -17.34
N LEU A 80 -27.06 -11.36 -18.61
CA LEU A 80 -27.10 -9.95 -19.04
C LEU A 80 -28.05 -9.10 -18.18
N LYS A 81 -29.31 -9.54 -18.02
CA LYS A 81 -30.34 -8.84 -17.24
C LYS A 81 -30.05 -8.71 -15.73
N HIS A 82 -28.99 -9.35 -15.23
CA HIS A 82 -28.58 -9.33 -13.82
C HIS A 82 -27.24 -8.61 -13.60
N VAL A 83 -26.56 -8.13 -14.67
CA VAL A 83 -25.29 -7.40 -14.55
C VAL A 83 -25.52 -6.08 -13.80
N ARG A 84 -24.93 -5.96 -12.61
CA ARG A 84 -24.92 -4.72 -11.80
C ARG A 84 -23.57 -3.99 -11.81
N THR A 85 -22.49 -4.68 -12.18
CA THR A 85 -21.18 -4.08 -12.43
C THR A 85 -21.30 -3.02 -13.52
N VAL A 86 -20.88 -1.79 -13.23
CA VAL A 86 -20.86 -0.68 -14.20
C VAL A 86 -19.64 -0.79 -15.12
N CYS A 87 -19.77 -0.34 -16.37
CA CYS A 87 -18.68 -0.37 -17.35
C CYS A 87 -17.58 0.65 -17.02
N SER A 88 -16.33 0.34 -17.38
CA SER A 88 -15.14 1.16 -17.07
C SER A 88 -15.11 2.54 -17.74
N CYS A 89 -15.98 2.82 -18.72
CA CYS A 89 -16.21 4.17 -19.25
C CYS A 89 -17.06 5.05 -18.32
N MET A 90 -17.91 4.43 -17.51
CA MET A 90 -18.84 5.09 -16.59
C MET A 90 -18.33 5.15 -15.15
N THR A 91 -17.26 4.44 -14.79
CA THR A 91 -16.68 4.49 -13.44
C THR A 91 -16.24 5.88 -12.97
N PRO A 92 -15.81 6.84 -13.82
CA PRO A 92 -15.54 8.22 -13.38
C PRO A 92 -16.78 8.91 -12.79
N THR A 93 -17.99 8.53 -13.20
CA THR A 93 -19.25 9.06 -12.66
C THR A 93 -19.57 8.53 -11.25
N LEU A 94 -19.00 7.39 -10.85
CA LEU A 94 -19.27 6.73 -9.56
C LEU A 94 -18.39 7.23 -8.41
N VAL A 95 -17.27 7.89 -8.71
CA VAL A 95 -16.38 8.49 -7.70
C VAL A 95 -17.20 9.43 -6.80
N ARG A 96 -16.95 9.40 -5.49
CA ARG A 96 -17.58 10.35 -4.53
C ARG A 96 -16.55 11.27 -3.91
N VAL A 97 -15.50 10.70 -3.33
CA VAL A 97 -14.31 11.44 -2.87
C VAL A 97 -13.16 11.03 -3.78
N PRO A 98 -12.57 11.94 -4.57
CA PRO A 98 -11.48 11.60 -5.47
C PRO A 98 -10.17 11.44 -4.71
N VAL A 99 -9.60 10.24 -4.75
CA VAL A 99 -8.33 9.86 -4.10
C VAL A 99 -7.44 9.13 -5.09
N ALA A 100 -6.24 9.67 -5.35
CA ALA A 100 -5.27 9.08 -6.27
C ALA A 100 -4.69 7.75 -5.78
N HIS A 101 -4.27 6.90 -6.72
CA HIS A 101 -3.62 5.61 -6.45
C HIS A 101 -2.11 5.71 -6.34
N CYS A 102 -1.55 4.89 -5.46
CA CYS A 102 -0.11 4.75 -5.25
C CYS A 102 0.41 3.57 -6.09
N PHE A 103 0.53 3.77 -7.41
CA PHE A 103 0.94 2.72 -8.34
C PHE A 103 2.45 2.47 -8.31
N GLY A 104 2.84 1.22 -8.01
CA GLY A 104 4.16 0.66 -8.30
C GLY A 104 4.06 -0.60 -9.16
N PRO A 105 5.18 -1.29 -9.43
CA PRO A 105 5.20 -2.54 -10.19
C PRO A 105 4.32 -3.64 -9.57
N ALA A 106 3.61 -4.40 -10.40
CA ALA A 106 2.89 -5.59 -9.98
C ALA A 106 3.82 -6.83 -9.99
N GLY A 107 3.79 -7.61 -8.90
CA GLY A 107 4.48 -8.91 -8.87
C GLY A 107 3.77 -9.96 -9.74
N GLN A 108 4.51 -11.01 -10.15
CA GLN A 108 4.16 -12.05 -11.14
C GLN A 108 2.95 -12.97 -10.82
N LYS A 109 2.02 -12.57 -9.93
CA LYS A 109 0.82 -13.35 -9.60
C LYS A 109 -0.22 -13.15 -10.73
N ARG A 110 -0.82 -14.22 -11.28
CA ARG A 110 -1.88 -14.15 -12.32
C ARG A 110 -3.06 -13.33 -11.79
N ARG A 111 -3.33 -12.20 -12.44
CA ARG A 111 -4.35 -11.20 -12.05
C ARG A 111 -5.11 -10.72 -13.29
N PHE A 112 -6.16 -9.93 -13.08
CA PHE A 112 -6.92 -9.25 -14.12
C PHE A 112 -6.79 -7.73 -13.98
N CYS A 113 -6.74 -7.03 -15.11
CA CYS A 113 -6.81 -5.58 -15.16
C CYS A 113 -8.22 -5.10 -14.80
N CYS A 114 -8.36 -4.27 -13.77
CA CYS A 114 -9.66 -3.76 -13.33
C CYS A 114 -10.33 -2.79 -14.32
N VAL A 115 -9.60 -2.30 -15.34
CA VAL A 115 -10.16 -1.44 -16.41
C VAL A 115 -10.60 -2.26 -17.62
N CYS A 116 -9.70 -3.05 -18.20
CA CYS A 116 -9.94 -3.76 -19.47
C CYS A 116 -10.32 -5.24 -19.32
N ARG A 117 -10.36 -5.77 -18.08
CA ARG A 117 -10.74 -7.15 -17.69
C ARG A 117 -9.94 -8.31 -18.30
N LYS A 118 -8.97 -8.04 -19.18
CA LYS A 118 -7.97 -9.01 -19.65
C LYS A 118 -7.00 -9.39 -18.52
N HIS A 119 -6.34 -10.53 -18.68
CA HIS A 119 -5.23 -10.93 -17.79
C HIS A 119 -4.09 -9.92 -17.82
N LEU A 120 -3.36 -9.86 -16.71
CA LEU A 120 -2.08 -9.18 -16.60
C LEU A 120 -0.98 -10.22 -16.84
N GLU A 121 -0.28 -10.07 -17.96
CA GLU A 121 0.78 -10.94 -18.46
C GLU A 121 1.98 -10.07 -18.86
N GLY A 122 3.20 -10.49 -18.53
CA GLY A 122 4.42 -9.69 -18.75
C GLY A 122 4.75 -8.69 -17.63
N SER A 123 5.71 -7.81 -17.88
CA SER A 123 6.27 -6.84 -16.92
C SER A 123 5.49 -5.52 -16.81
N SER A 124 4.67 -5.17 -17.80
CA SER A 124 3.95 -3.88 -17.90
C SER A 124 2.65 -3.81 -17.08
N ALA A 125 2.64 -4.43 -15.90
CA ALA A 125 1.53 -4.45 -14.97
C ALA A 125 1.81 -3.56 -13.74
N LEU A 126 0.86 -2.67 -13.42
CA LEU A 126 0.91 -1.76 -12.28
C LEU A 126 -0.10 -2.17 -11.21
N ARG A 127 0.24 -1.88 -9.95
CA ARG A 127 -0.56 -2.23 -8.78
C ARG A 127 -0.51 -1.11 -7.75
N CYS A 128 -1.68 -0.71 -7.25
CA CYS A 128 -1.78 0.25 -6.16
C CYS A 128 -1.40 -0.39 -4.81
N GLU A 129 -0.42 0.18 -4.09
CA GLU A 129 0.03 -0.33 -2.77
C GLU A 129 -1.05 -0.28 -1.69
N VAL A 130 -2.04 0.61 -1.81
CA VAL A 130 -2.98 0.93 -0.72
C VAL A 130 -4.32 0.21 -0.84
N CYS A 131 -4.76 -0.17 -2.05
CA CYS A 131 -6.09 -0.77 -2.28
C CYS A 131 -6.13 -1.90 -3.33
N GLU A 132 -4.98 -2.49 -3.65
CA GLU A 132 -4.82 -3.59 -4.62
C GLU A 132 -5.50 -3.40 -5.98
N LEU A 133 -5.67 -2.17 -6.46
CA LEU A 133 -6.09 -1.93 -7.84
C LEU A 133 -4.97 -2.39 -8.79
N HIS A 134 -5.23 -3.41 -9.61
CA HIS A 134 -4.28 -3.96 -10.59
C HIS A 134 -4.70 -3.57 -12.01
N VAL A 135 -3.77 -3.06 -12.83
CA VAL A 135 -4.00 -2.56 -14.20
C VAL A 135 -2.78 -2.80 -15.09
N HIS A 136 -2.95 -2.82 -16.42
CA HIS A 136 -1.83 -2.61 -17.36
C HIS A 136 -1.37 -1.15 -17.28
N SER A 137 -0.10 -0.86 -17.62
CA SER A 137 0.39 0.53 -17.76
C SER A 137 -0.53 1.36 -18.66
N ASP A 138 -0.89 0.85 -19.85
CA ASP A 138 -1.77 1.52 -20.83
C ASP A 138 -3.23 1.67 -20.35
N CYS A 139 -3.59 1.01 -19.25
CA CYS A 139 -4.91 1.09 -18.62
C CYS A 139 -4.90 2.01 -17.38
N ALA A 140 -3.74 2.28 -16.77
CA ALA A 140 -3.65 3.11 -15.57
C ALA A 140 -4.25 4.52 -15.76
N PRO A 141 -3.99 5.26 -16.87
CA PRO A 141 -4.61 6.58 -17.11
C PRO A 141 -6.14 6.56 -17.26
N PHE A 142 -6.75 5.38 -17.40
CA PHE A 142 -8.19 5.17 -17.55
C PHE A 142 -8.81 4.61 -16.25
N SER A 143 -7.98 4.33 -15.23
CA SER A 143 -8.46 4.02 -13.89
C SER A 143 -8.87 5.29 -13.15
N CYS A 144 -9.97 5.21 -12.41
CA CYS A 144 -10.51 6.35 -11.68
C CYS A 144 -9.73 6.60 -10.39
N SER A 145 -9.63 7.86 -9.95
CA SER A 145 -9.13 8.22 -8.61
C SER A 145 -10.14 7.84 -7.51
N ASP A 146 -10.31 6.54 -7.30
CA ASP A 146 -11.18 5.94 -6.30
C ASP A 146 -10.37 5.15 -5.26
N CYS A 147 -9.14 5.58 -4.95
CA CYS A 147 -8.33 4.94 -3.93
C CYS A 147 -8.95 5.07 -2.53
N ARG A 148 -8.44 4.28 -1.58
CA ARG A 148 -8.98 4.20 -0.23
C ARG A 148 -8.71 5.50 0.54
N LEU A 149 -9.76 6.17 1.01
CA LEU A 149 -9.65 7.37 1.85
C LEU A 149 -9.07 7.00 3.22
N CYS A 150 -7.79 7.33 3.45
CA CYS A 150 -7.04 6.93 4.65
C CYS A 150 -6.90 8.05 5.71
N HIS A 151 -7.41 9.25 5.42
CA HIS A 151 -7.28 10.43 6.27
C HIS A 151 -8.34 11.49 5.90
N GLN A 152 -8.50 12.51 6.74
CA GLN A 152 -9.19 13.77 6.44
C GLN A 152 -8.17 14.76 5.87
N ASP A 153 -8.51 15.46 4.78
CA ASP A 153 -7.68 16.54 4.25
C ASP A 153 -8.00 17.85 5.02
N GLY A 154 -7.19 18.16 6.04
CA GLY A 154 -7.35 19.31 6.93
C GLY A 154 -8.56 19.23 7.88
N THR A 155 -9.34 20.32 7.94
CA THR A 155 -10.50 20.51 8.85
C THR A 155 -11.84 20.06 8.27
N GLN A 156 -11.86 19.38 7.12
CA GLN A 156 -13.05 18.67 6.64
C GLN A 156 -13.32 17.47 7.56
N ASP A 157 -14.11 17.69 8.59
CA ASP A 157 -14.72 16.62 9.36
C ASP A 157 -15.78 15.94 8.48
N TYR A 158 -15.44 14.76 7.97
CA TYR A 158 -16.41 13.89 7.30
C TYR A 158 -17.30 13.23 8.36
N ASP A 159 -18.52 12.86 7.94
CA ASP A 159 -19.54 12.32 8.85
C ASP A 159 -19.04 11.07 9.59
N THR A 160 -19.52 10.92 10.82
CA THR A 160 -19.23 9.87 11.80
C THR A 160 -19.35 8.43 11.28
N LYS A 161 -20.08 8.22 10.18
CA LYS A 161 -20.41 6.92 9.60
C LYS A 161 -19.48 6.55 8.45
N HIS A 162 -18.39 5.84 8.77
CA HIS A 162 -17.48 5.31 7.77
C HIS A 162 -18.13 4.20 6.93
N HIS A 163 -17.94 4.27 5.62
CA HIS A 163 -18.63 3.43 4.64
C HIS A 163 -17.72 2.33 4.04
N HIS A 164 -18.32 1.25 3.54
CA HIS A 164 -17.59 0.20 2.85
C HIS A 164 -16.93 0.70 1.54
N HIS A 165 -15.60 0.63 1.48
CA HIS A 165 -14.84 0.89 0.27
C HIS A 165 -14.75 -0.39 -0.57
N TRP A 166 -15.61 -0.53 -1.59
CA TRP A 166 -15.71 -1.74 -2.42
C TRP A 166 -14.77 -1.72 -3.64
N ARG A 167 -14.05 -2.81 -3.86
CA ARG A 167 -13.18 -3.07 -5.03
C ARG A 167 -13.64 -4.34 -5.74
N GLU A 168 -13.58 -4.37 -7.08
CA GLU A 168 -14.00 -5.53 -7.89
C GLU A 168 -12.86 -6.54 -8.12
N GLY A 169 -13.17 -7.83 -7.95
CA GLY A 169 -12.38 -8.96 -8.43
C GLY A 169 -11.02 -9.16 -7.74
N ASN A 170 -10.14 -9.92 -8.40
CA ASN A 170 -8.80 -10.30 -7.92
C ASN A 170 -8.75 -10.97 -6.52
N MET A 171 -9.89 -11.41 -5.98
CA MET A 171 -10.01 -12.22 -4.77
C MET A 171 -9.48 -13.65 -4.99
N ALA A 172 -9.24 -14.38 -3.90
CA ALA A 172 -8.98 -15.82 -3.99
C ALA A 172 -10.24 -16.58 -4.46
N SER A 173 -10.10 -17.65 -5.25
CA SER A 173 -11.22 -18.45 -5.75
C SER A 173 -12.04 -19.15 -4.65
N GLY A 174 -11.54 -19.20 -3.42
CA GLY A 174 -12.27 -19.68 -2.23
C GLY A 174 -13.10 -18.60 -1.51
N ALA A 175 -13.08 -17.34 -1.95
CA ALA A 175 -13.80 -16.24 -1.30
C ALA A 175 -15.33 -16.45 -1.39
N ARG A 176 -16.03 -16.31 -0.27
CA ARG A 176 -17.47 -16.58 -0.13
C ARG A 176 -18.24 -15.28 0.08
N CYS A 177 -19.43 -15.18 -0.49
CA CYS A 177 -20.30 -14.02 -0.30
C CYS A 177 -20.91 -14.03 1.10
N GLU A 178 -20.79 -12.93 1.83
CA GLU A 178 -21.38 -12.79 3.17
C GLU A 178 -22.91 -12.99 3.17
N VAL A 179 -23.59 -12.49 2.13
CA VAL A 179 -25.06 -12.51 2.00
C VAL A 179 -25.58 -13.93 1.67
N CYS A 180 -25.05 -14.58 0.63
CA CYS A 180 -25.60 -15.86 0.12
C CYS A 180 -24.76 -17.10 0.45
N ARG A 181 -23.61 -16.93 1.13
CA ARG A 181 -22.64 -17.97 1.54
C ARG A 181 -22.02 -18.82 0.41
N ARG A 182 -22.37 -18.58 -0.87
CA ARG A 182 -21.76 -19.21 -2.06
C ARG A 182 -20.44 -18.52 -2.44
N THR A 183 -19.59 -19.20 -3.19
CA THR A 183 -18.34 -18.64 -3.74
C THR A 183 -18.61 -17.42 -4.63
N CYS A 184 -17.81 -16.35 -4.48
CA CYS A 184 -17.87 -15.12 -5.27
C CYS A 184 -16.52 -14.66 -5.85
N GLY A 185 -15.40 -15.27 -5.45
CA GLY A 185 -14.10 -15.10 -6.11
C GLY A 185 -13.92 -16.07 -7.29
N SER A 186 -13.06 -15.71 -8.24
CA SER A 186 -12.70 -16.56 -9.37
C SER A 186 -11.23 -16.32 -9.78
N SER A 187 -10.59 -17.37 -10.27
CA SER A 187 -9.26 -17.35 -10.89
C SER A 187 -9.32 -17.03 -12.39
N ASP A 188 -10.50 -17.12 -13.00
CA ASP A 188 -10.68 -17.23 -14.45
C ASP A 188 -11.64 -16.18 -15.03
N ALA A 189 -12.19 -15.30 -14.18
CA ALA A 189 -12.77 -14.01 -14.56
C ALA A 189 -12.59 -12.97 -13.43
N LEU A 190 -12.57 -11.67 -13.78
CA LEU A 190 -12.66 -10.59 -12.79
C LEU A 190 -14.11 -10.51 -12.27
N SER A 191 -14.40 -11.19 -11.15
CA SER A 191 -15.76 -11.31 -10.59
C SER A 191 -15.85 -11.03 -9.09
N GLY A 192 -16.99 -10.47 -8.66
CA GLY A 192 -17.33 -10.22 -7.25
C GLY A 192 -16.67 -8.98 -6.65
N MET A 193 -17.03 -8.64 -5.41
CA MET A 193 -16.63 -7.43 -4.70
C MET A 193 -15.98 -7.76 -3.35
N ARG A 194 -14.96 -6.98 -2.96
CA ARG A 194 -14.30 -7.02 -1.65
C ARG A 194 -14.31 -5.64 -1.02
N CYS A 195 -14.44 -5.55 0.31
CA CYS A 195 -14.23 -4.30 1.02
C CYS A 195 -12.76 -4.14 1.47
N GLU A 196 -12.09 -3.07 1.04
CA GLU A 196 -10.69 -2.76 1.33
C GLU A 196 -10.44 -2.20 2.76
N TRP A 197 -11.39 -2.42 3.67
CA TRP A 197 -11.27 -2.12 5.10
C TRP A 197 -11.55 -3.36 5.93
N CYS A 198 -12.81 -3.82 5.99
CA CYS A 198 -13.19 -4.99 6.79
C CYS A 198 -12.92 -6.36 6.13
N GLY A 199 -12.45 -6.38 4.87
CA GLY A 199 -12.17 -7.61 4.12
C GLY A 199 -13.39 -8.40 3.60
N LEU A 200 -14.61 -8.00 3.98
CA LEU A 200 -15.89 -8.65 3.61
C LEU A 200 -16.03 -8.81 2.09
N THR A 201 -16.37 -10.01 1.63
CA THR A 201 -16.55 -10.35 0.20
C THR A 201 -18.02 -10.63 -0.16
N ALA A 202 -18.46 -10.22 -1.36
CA ALA A 202 -19.83 -10.42 -1.86
C ALA A 202 -19.89 -10.53 -3.39
N HIS A 203 -20.96 -11.08 -3.96
CA HIS A 203 -21.22 -10.96 -5.41
C HIS A 203 -21.56 -9.50 -5.79
N ALA A 204 -21.30 -9.12 -7.04
CA ALA A 204 -21.69 -7.81 -7.58
C ALA A 204 -23.22 -7.56 -7.56
N SER A 205 -24.04 -8.61 -7.47
CA SER A 205 -25.49 -8.54 -7.26
C SER A 205 -25.92 -8.50 -5.79
N CYS A 206 -25.02 -8.85 -4.85
CA CYS A 206 -25.34 -9.01 -3.42
C CYS A 206 -24.78 -7.88 -2.53
N TYR A 207 -23.70 -7.21 -2.93
CA TYR A 207 -23.09 -6.17 -2.08
C TYR A 207 -24.03 -4.99 -1.80
N ILE A 208 -24.99 -4.72 -2.69
CA ILE A 208 -26.05 -3.71 -2.52
C ILE A 208 -27.03 -4.01 -1.38
N THR A 209 -27.04 -5.25 -0.86
CA THR A 209 -27.86 -5.69 0.28
C THR A 209 -27.06 -5.65 1.60
N VAL A 210 -25.74 -5.43 1.53
CA VAL A 210 -24.89 -5.22 2.72
C VAL A 210 -25.15 -3.81 3.25
N ARG A 211 -25.11 -3.64 4.58
CA ARG A 211 -25.28 -2.31 5.21
C ARG A 211 -24.22 -1.34 4.67
N PRO A 212 -24.50 -0.03 4.53
CA PRO A 212 -23.53 0.92 3.98
C PRO A 212 -22.30 1.14 4.90
N GLU A 213 -22.53 1.05 6.21
CA GLU A 213 -21.59 1.32 7.30
C GLU A 213 -20.59 0.18 7.50
N CYS A 214 -19.29 0.48 7.47
CA CYS A 214 -18.21 -0.51 7.57
C CYS A 214 -17.62 -0.58 8.99
N SER A 215 -17.80 -1.73 9.65
CA SER A 215 -17.31 -2.00 11.01
C SER A 215 -15.80 -2.26 11.15
N MET A 216 -14.99 -2.02 10.11
CA MET A 216 -13.57 -2.37 10.02
C MET A 216 -13.19 -3.86 10.23
N GLY A 217 -14.16 -4.75 10.49
CA GLY A 217 -13.96 -6.19 10.57
C GLY A 217 -13.27 -6.65 11.87
N ARG A 218 -12.57 -7.80 11.84
CA ARG A 218 -11.90 -8.32 13.06
C ARG A 218 -10.79 -7.41 13.57
N LEU A 219 -10.14 -6.62 12.71
CA LEU A 219 -9.00 -5.77 13.06
C LEU A 219 -9.40 -4.34 13.49
N HIS A 220 -10.68 -4.10 13.82
CA HIS A 220 -11.20 -2.75 14.10
C HIS A 220 -10.49 -2.01 15.24
N ASN A 221 -10.02 -2.72 16.28
CA ASN A 221 -9.25 -2.13 17.37
C ASN A 221 -7.86 -1.66 16.93
N MET A 222 -7.25 -2.38 15.99
CA MET A 222 -5.89 -2.17 15.50
C MET A 222 -5.83 -1.13 14.38
N ILE A 223 -6.86 -1.06 13.53
CA ILE A 223 -6.90 -0.13 12.40
C ILE A 223 -7.10 1.31 12.89
N LEU A 224 -6.05 2.13 12.79
CA LEU A 224 -6.15 3.59 12.89
C LEU A 224 -7.18 4.15 11.90
N HIS A 225 -8.35 4.53 12.41
CA HIS A 225 -9.53 4.90 11.62
C HIS A 225 -9.30 6.19 10.80
N PRO A 226 -9.69 6.27 9.51
CA PRO A 226 -9.43 7.44 8.66
C PRO A 226 -9.95 8.78 9.20
N GLY A 227 -11.09 8.76 9.88
CA GLY A 227 -11.66 9.95 10.55
C GLY A 227 -10.86 10.47 11.75
N CYS A 228 -9.88 9.70 12.24
CA CYS A 228 -8.94 10.11 13.29
C CYS A 228 -7.67 10.75 12.73
N VAL A 229 -7.38 10.62 11.44
CA VAL A 229 -6.10 11.04 10.85
C VAL A 229 -6.31 12.32 10.05
N ARG A 230 -5.59 13.39 10.37
CA ARG A 230 -5.61 14.66 9.61
C ARG A 230 -4.26 14.91 8.97
N ILE A 231 -4.26 15.40 7.73
CA ILE A 231 -3.06 15.83 7.01
C ILE A 231 -3.42 16.91 5.98
N CYS A 232 -2.52 17.86 5.71
CA CYS A 232 -2.76 18.93 4.74
C CYS A 232 -2.06 18.58 3.42
N SER A 233 -2.81 18.03 2.46
CA SER A 233 -2.21 17.28 1.35
C SER A 233 -2.01 18.02 0.02
N ARG A 234 -2.32 19.32 -0.09
CA ARG A 234 -2.65 19.96 -1.39
C ARG A 234 -1.62 19.73 -2.51
N ASN A 235 -0.33 19.85 -2.20
CA ASN A 235 0.75 19.74 -3.19
C ASN A 235 1.40 18.34 -3.22
N PHE A 236 1.30 17.56 -2.15
CA PHE A 236 2.04 16.30 -2.01
C PHE A 236 1.38 15.11 -2.73
N SER A 237 2.20 14.30 -3.41
CA SER A 237 1.77 13.00 -3.96
C SER A 237 1.27 12.08 -2.84
N LYS A 238 0.31 11.19 -3.12
CA LYS A 238 -0.13 10.20 -2.12
C LYS A 238 1.00 9.20 -1.77
N MET A 239 2.00 9.03 -2.63
CA MET A 239 3.25 8.30 -2.30
C MET A 239 4.01 8.99 -1.17
N HIS A 240 4.30 10.30 -1.29
CA HIS A 240 4.94 11.10 -0.24
C HIS A 240 4.14 11.08 1.08
N LEU A 241 2.82 11.25 1.01
CA LEU A 241 1.93 11.28 2.18
C LEU A 241 1.82 9.93 2.92
N PHE A 242 2.08 8.81 2.22
CA PHE A 242 2.14 7.46 2.79
C PHE A 242 3.57 6.95 2.99
N ARG A 243 4.59 7.80 2.75
CA ARG A 243 6.03 7.48 2.87
C ARG A 243 6.41 6.23 2.05
N ILE A 244 5.92 6.16 0.82
CA ILE A 244 6.23 5.13 -0.18
C ILE A 244 7.38 5.65 -1.05
N CYS A 245 8.48 4.91 -1.11
CA CYS A 245 9.65 5.24 -1.94
C CYS A 245 9.33 5.13 -3.43
N GLU A 246 9.62 6.19 -4.20
CA GLU A 246 9.33 6.27 -5.65
C GLU A 246 10.44 5.59 -6.49
N ASP A 247 11.65 5.41 -5.93
CA ASP A 247 12.85 4.78 -6.53
C ASP A 247 12.64 3.30 -6.90
N SER A 248 11.52 2.70 -6.50
CA SER A 248 11.02 1.41 -7.01
C SER A 248 10.72 1.40 -8.53
N GLN A 249 10.96 2.51 -9.22
CA GLN A 249 10.98 2.64 -10.68
C GLN A 249 12.43 2.68 -11.25
N CYS A 250 13.37 3.31 -10.55
CA CYS A 250 14.75 3.52 -11.03
C CYS A 250 15.61 2.24 -11.11
N GLU A 251 15.28 1.19 -10.33
CA GLU A 251 15.87 -0.15 -10.48
C GLU A 251 15.52 -0.83 -11.84
N LEU A 252 14.59 -0.26 -12.63
CA LEU A 252 14.27 -0.70 -14.00
C LEU A 252 14.94 0.20 -15.06
N ASP A 253 14.97 1.51 -14.85
CA ASP A 253 15.58 2.46 -15.82
C ASP A 253 17.07 2.13 -16.08
N ASN A 254 17.80 1.64 -15.06
CA ASN A 254 19.19 1.18 -15.17
C ASN A 254 19.38 -0.16 -15.94
N LEU A 255 18.31 -0.76 -16.46
CA LEU A 255 18.33 -1.88 -17.40
C LEU A 255 17.85 -1.49 -18.81
N ASP A 256 17.22 -0.32 -18.97
CA ASP A 256 16.68 0.16 -20.24
C ASP A 256 17.69 1.02 -21.05
N ASP A 257 18.85 1.36 -20.47
CA ASP A 257 19.96 2.10 -21.13
C ASP A 257 20.67 1.29 -22.25
N VAL A 258 20.16 0.12 -22.61
CA VAL A 258 20.56 -0.67 -23.80
C VAL A 258 19.37 -1.19 -24.61
N ASP A 259 18.35 -0.36 -24.83
CA ASP A 259 17.87 -0.15 -26.22
C ASP A 259 16.99 1.12 -26.38
N SER A 260 17.07 1.76 -27.55
CA SER A 260 16.30 2.98 -27.81
C SER A 260 14.79 2.70 -27.90
N LEU A 261 13.99 3.49 -27.15
CA LEU A 261 12.53 3.42 -27.01
C LEU A 261 11.78 3.12 -28.32
N THR A 262 11.59 1.83 -28.61
CA THR A 262 10.63 1.35 -29.61
C THR A 262 9.40 0.81 -28.87
N PRO A 263 8.17 1.17 -29.28
CA PRO A 263 6.98 0.68 -28.61
C PRO A 263 6.87 -0.82 -28.86
N VAL A 264 7.12 -1.63 -27.82
CA VAL A 264 7.11 -3.09 -27.90
C VAL A 264 5.78 -3.55 -28.48
N ALA A 265 5.83 -4.06 -29.72
CA ALA A 265 4.67 -4.64 -30.35
C ALA A 265 4.12 -5.76 -29.45
N ALA A 266 2.83 -5.73 -29.18
CA ALA A 266 2.17 -6.83 -28.48
C ALA A 266 2.51 -8.13 -29.23
N LYS A 267 2.89 -9.19 -28.49
CA LYS A 267 3.03 -10.54 -29.05
C LYS A 267 1.65 -11.10 -29.38
N ASP A 268 1.06 -10.57 -30.45
CA ASP A 268 -0.04 -11.22 -31.13
C ASP A 268 0.40 -12.64 -31.52
N ASN A 269 -0.51 -13.59 -31.32
CA ASN A 269 -0.31 -14.94 -31.82
C ASN A 269 -0.29 -14.83 -33.35
N GLN A 270 0.79 -15.32 -33.98
CA GLN A 270 1.09 -15.26 -35.42
C GLN A 270 -0.08 -14.78 -36.27
N ALA A 271 -0.05 -13.49 -36.62
CA ALA A 271 -1.11 -12.87 -37.39
C ALA A 271 -1.18 -13.52 -38.78
N SER A 272 -2.17 -14.39 -38.98
CA SER A 272 -2.77 -14.60 -40.30
C SER A 272 -3.11 -13.22 -40.85
N GLN A 273 -2.57 -12.86 -42.02
CA GLN A 273 -2.86 -11.57 -42.65
C GLN A 273 -4.33 -11.50 -43.05
N ASP A 274 -5.16 -11.03 -42.12
CA ASP A 274 -6.60 -10.88 -42.28
C ASP A 274 -6.88 -9.62 -43.11
N THR A 275 -6.80 -9.80 -44.43
CA THR A 275 -6.69 -8.73 -45.44
C THR A 275 -7.80 -7.69 -45.43
N GLY A 276 -8.93 -7.97 -44.75
CA GLY A 276 -10.08 -7.07 -44.63
C GLY A 276 -9.98 -5.96 -43.58
N LYS A 277 -8.91 -5.86 -42.79
CA LYS A 277 -8.76 -4.87 -41.70
C LYS A 277 -7.71 -3.78 -41.99
N GLN A 278 -7.87 -2.65 -41.32
CA GLN A 278 -6.92 -1.53 -41.21
C GLN A 278 -6.83 -1.12 -39.72
N THR A 279 -5.67 -0.61 -39.28
CA THR A 279 -5.48 -0.07 -37.93
C THR A 279 -5.09 1.39 -38.02
N LEU A 280 -5.83 2.25 -37.34
CA LEU A 280 -5.59 3.70 -37.27
C LEU A 280 -4.94 4.06 -35.92
N LYS A 281 -4.05 5.04 -35.91
CA LYS A 281 -3.60 5.72 -34.69
C LYS A 281 -4.58 6.85 -34.39
N VAL A 282 -5.17 6.86 -33.20
CA VAL A 282 -6.10 7.91 -32.79
C VAL A 282 -5.60 8.61 -31.52
N PHE A 283 -5.61 9.94 -31.52
CA PHE A 283 -5.32 10.83 -30.40
C PHE A 283 -6.62 11.42 -29.84
N ASP A 284 -6.70 11.70 -28.53
CA ASP A 284 -7.89 12.28 -27.89
C ASP A 284 -7.78 13.78 -27.54
N GLY A 285 -6.71 14.46 -27.95
CA GLY A 285 -6.54 15.90 -27.72
C GLY A 285 -5.13 16.43 -27.99
N ASP A 286 -4.93 17.73 -27.76
CA ASP A 286 -3.68 18.44 -28.04
C ASP A 286 -2.51 17.93 -27.17
N ASP A 287 -2.76 17.54 -25.92
CA ASP A 287 -1.73 16.99 -25.03
C ASP A 287 -1.28 15.59 -25.49
N ALA A 288 -2.23 14.76 -25.94
CA ALA A 288 -1.97 13.45 -26.51
C ALA A 288 -1.10 13.56 -27.78
N VAL A 289 -1.40 14.52 -28.68
CA VAL A 289 -0.58 14.81 -29.86
C VAL A 289 0.83 15.28 -29.48
N LYS A 290 0.95 16.25 -28.55
CA LYS A 290 2.26 16.78 -28.09
C LYS A 290 3.15 15.71 -27.46
N ARG A 291 2.57 14.73 -26.76
CA ARG A 291 3.29 13.60 -26.14
C ARG A 291 3.44 12.38 -27.06
N ASN A 292 2.94 12.43 -28.30
CA ASN A 292 2.84 11.30 -29.21
C ASN A 292 2.13 10.05 -28.60
N GLN A 293 1.12 10.28 -27.74
CA GLN A 293 0.36 9.23 -27.07
C GLN A 293 -0.96 8.96 -27.82
N PHE A 294 -0.98 7.90 -28.63
CA PHE A 294 -2.16 7.45 -29.37
C PHE A 294 -2.68 6.09 -28.89
N ARG A 295 -3.91 5.73 -29.29
CA ARG A 295 -4.40 4.35 -29.28
C ARG A 295 -4.54 3.81 -30.70
N SER A 296 -4.18 2.55 -30.88
CA SER A 296 -4.44 1.80 -32.11
C SER A 296 -5.90 1.32 -32.14
N VAL A 297 -6.63 1.69 -33.19
CA VAL A 297 -8.05 1.34 -33.41
C VAL A 297 -8.17 0.52 -34.69
N SER A 298 -8.49 -0.77 -34.58
CA SER A 298 -8.60 -1.68 -35.73
C SER A 298 -10.04 -1.80 -36.23
N ILE A 299 -10.23 -1.48 -37.51
CA ILE A 299 -11.52 -1.43 -38.22
C ILE A 299 -11.48 -2.28 -39.49
N PRO A 300 -12.62 -2.81 -39.98
CA PRO A 300 -12.75 -3.26 -41.36
C PRO A 300 -12.45 -2.12 -42.34
N ARG A 301 -11.82 -2.41 -43.49
CA ARG A 301 -11.45 -1.40 -44.50
C ARG A 301 -12.65 -0.65 -45.09
N ILE A 302 -13.79 -1.33 -45.26
CA ILE A 302 -15.02 -0.74 -45.79
C ILE A 302 -15.95 -0.47 -44.60
N ILE A 303 -15.97 0.77 -44.12
CA ILE A 303 -16.73 1.17 -42.94
C ILE A 303 -17.19 2.65 -43.04
N LYS A 304 -18.23 3.01 -42.29
CA LYS A 304 -18.71 4.40 -42.15
C LYS A 304 -17.88 5.18 -41.13
N ASN A 305 -17.75 6.50 -41.32
CA ASN A 305 -17.04 7.38 -40.38
C ASN A 305 -17.58 7.27 -38.94
N GLU A 306 -18.91 7.24 -38.76
CA GLU A 306 -19.58 7.06 -37.46
C GLU A 306 -19.12 5.80 -36.70
N GLU A 307 -18.88 4.68 -37.38
CA GLU A 307 -18.35 3.45 -36.74
C GLU A 307 -16.87 3.59 -36.33
N VAL A 308 -16.09 4.45 -36.99
CA VAL A 308 -14.68 4.73 -36.64
C VAL A 308 -14.62 5.68 -35.44
N VAL A 309 -15.45 6.73 -35.44
CA VAL A 309 -15.65 7.63 -34.28
C VAL A 309 -16.07 6.81 -33.06
N GLU A 310 -17.03 5.88 -33.23
CA GLU A 310 -17.45 4.98 -32.18
C GLU A 310 -16.32 4.05 -31.70
N ALA A 311 -15.56 3.44 -32.61
CA ALA A 311 -14.44 2.58 -32.25
C ALA A 311 -13.35 3.35 -31.47
N ALA A 312 -13.13 4.62 -31.81
CA ALA A 312 -12.23 5.52 -31.08
C ALA A 312 -12.76 5.86 -29.67
N LEU A 313 -14.01 6.31 -29.54
CA LEU A 313 -14.66 6.59 -28.24
C LEU A 313 -14.54 5.40 -27.29
N ARG A 314 -14.84 4.19 -27.78
CA ARG A 314 -14.70 2.93 -27.03
C ARG A 314 -13.26 2.64 -26.59
N ALA A 315 -12.28 2.85 -27.47
CA ALA A 315 -10.86 2.66 -27.14
C ALA A 315 -10.36 3.63 -26.06
N PHE A 316 -10.90 4.86 -26.02
CA PHE A 316 -10.62 5.85 -24.98
C PHE A 316 -11.53 5.74 -23.74
N TYR A 317 -12.41 4.74 -23.67
CA TYR A 317 -13.38 4.55 -22.57
C TYR A 317 -14.28 5.80 -22.36
N LEU A 318 -14.63 6.47 -23.45
CA LEU A 318 -15.59 7.57 -23.45
C LEU A 318 -17.02 7.00 -23.56
N PRO A 319 -17.97 7.42 -22.70
CA PRO A 319 -19.34 6.90 -22.68
C PRO A 319 -20.30 7.62 -23.65
N ASP A 320 -19.81 8.66 -24.34
CA ASP A 320 -20.58 9.57 -25.19
C ASP A 320 -21.10 8.92 -26.49
N GLU A 321 -22.09 9.57 -27.12
CA GLU A 321 -22.66 9.12 -28.40
C GLU A 321 -21.79 9.56 -29.60
N PRO A 322 -21.58 8.70 -30.63
CA PRO A 322 -20.71 9.02 -31.78
C PRO A 322 -21.10 10.27 -32.58
N GLN A 323 -22.38 10.66 -32.53
CA GLN A 323 -22.91 11.79 -33.29
C GLN A 323 -22.35 13.14 -32.82
N ASP A 324 -21.94 13.24 -31.56
CA ASP A 324 -21.33 14.43 -30.96
C ASP A 324 -19.85 14.64 -31.34
N TYR A 325 -19.25 13.69 -32.05
CA TYR A 325 -17.80 13.63 -32.28
C TYR A 325 -17.43 13.52 -33.76
N GLU A 326 -16.18 13.84 -34.07
CA GLU A 326 -15.59 13.76 -35.41
C GLU A 326 -14.09 13.38 -35.35
N LEU A 327 -13.53 12.98 -36.49
CA LEU A 327 -12.13 12.62 -36.66
C LEU A 327 -11.47 13.57 -37.66
N GLN A 328 -10.45 14.29 -37.21
CA GLN A 328 -9.66 15.23 -38.01
C GLN A 328 -8.30 14.59 -38.37
N VAL A 329 -7.73 14.93 -39.53
CA VAL A 329 -6.41 14.41 -39.95
C VAL A 329 -5.30 15.16 -39.23
N GLN A 330 -4.31 14.44 -38.68
CA GLN A 330 -3.18 15.07 -37.99
C GLN A 330 -2.35 15.92 -38.98
N GLY A 331 -2.26 17.23 -38.73
CA GLY A 331 -1.40 18.16 -39.48
C GLY A 331 -2.11 19.16 -40.40
N GLN A 332 -3.43 19.12 -40.53
CA GLN A 332 -4.19 20.14 -41.27
C GLN A 332 -4.81 21.20 -40.33
N PRO A 333 -4.82 22.50 -40.71
CA PRO A 333 -5.50 23.54 -39.93
C PRO A 333 -7.04 23.41 -40.00
N PRO A 334 -7.80 23.84 -38.97
CA PRO A 334 -9.28 23.77 -38.96
C PRO A 334 -10.00 24.68 -39.98
N ALA A 335 -9.28 25.42 -40.82
CA ALA A 335 -9.79 26.59 -41.56
C ALA A 335 -9.62 26.51 -43.09
N LEU A 336 -9.47 25.31 -43.65
CA LEU A 336 -9.43 25.08 -45.11
C LEU A 336 -10.48 24.06 -45.58
N LEU A 337 -11.70 24.22 -45.06
CA LEU A 337 -12.91 23.84 -45.77
C LEU A 337 -13.47 25.11 -46.43
N THR A 338 -13.06 25.41 -47.67
CA THR A 338 -13.78 26.38 -48.49
C THR A 338 -15.15 25.80 -48.90
N ASP A 339 -16.14 26.65 -49.08
CA ASP A 339 -17.55 26.28 -49.34
C ASP A 339 -17.80 25.55 -50.69
N ASP A 340 -16.75 25.29 -51.48
CA ASP A 340 -16.79 24.69 -52.82
C ASP A 340 -17.35 23.24 -52.84
N ILE A 341 -17.48 22.59 -51.69
CA ILE A 341 -18.07 21.24 -51.56
C ILE A 341 -19.58 21.29 -51.28
N ILE A 342 -20.12 22.42 -50.80
CA ILE A 342 -21.55 22.54 -50.42
C ILE A 342 -22.45 22.69 -51.67
N ASN A 343 -21.97 23.32 -52.74
CA ASN A 343 -22.77 23.60 -53.95
C ASN A 343 -22.73 22.48 -55.01
N ARG A 344 -23.08 21.25 -54.62
CA ARG A 344 -23.56 20.22 -55.57
C ARG A 344 -24.93 19.68 -55.17
N ASN A 345 -25.97 20.24 -55.81
CA ASN A 345 -27.33 19.72 -55.79
C ASN A 345 -27.37 18.28 -56.32
N GLY A 346 -27.45 17.27 -55.44
CA GLY A 346 -27.68 15.88 -55.87
C GLY A 346 -27.37 14.79 -54.84
N THR A 347 -28.40 14.35 -54.13
CA THR A 347 -28.51 13.08 -53.37
C THR A 347 -27.58 12.83 -52.15
N PRO A 348 -28.05 12.12 -51.10
CA PRO A 348 -27.25 11.76 -49.93
C PRO A 348 -26.36 10.53 -50.24
N ASP A 349 -25.15 10.78 -50.73
CA ASP A 349 -24.27 9.73 -51.26
C ASP A 349 -23.34 9.14 -50.19
N ASP A 350 -23.79 8.03 -49.59
CA ASP A 350 -23.28 7.32 -48.41
C ASP A 350 -21.93 6.59 -48.63
N LYS A 351 -20.90 7.32 -49.06
CA LYS A 351 -19.62 6.79 -49.54
C LYS A 351 -18.65 6.42 -48.41
N SER A 352 -18.04 5.23 -48.54
CA SER A 352 -16.99 4.74 -47.63
C SER A 352 -15.72 5.59 -47.73
N VAL A 353 -15.37 6.28 -46.64
CA VAL A 353 -14.28 7.27 -46.59
C VAL A 353 -12.89 6.64 -46.72
N PHE A 354 -12.72 5.40 -46.23
CA PHE A 354 -11.42 4.73 -46.17
C PHE A 354 -11.20 3.84 -47.41
N LYS A 355 -10.33 4.27 -48.32
CA LYS A 355 -9.80 3.48 -49.45
C LYS A 355 -8.30 3.70 -49.58
N ASP A 356 -7.53 2.64 -49.37
CA ASP A 356 -6.12 2.35 -49.73
C ASP A 356 -4.99 3.40 -49.57
N ASN A 357 -5.30 4.68 -49.32
CA ASN A 357 -4.37 5.80 -49.06
C ASN A 357 -4.89 6.72 -47.94
N ALA A 358 -5.70 6.20 -47.01
CA ALA A 358 -6.17 6.98 -45.85
C ALA A 358 -5.02 7.20 -44.85
N PRO A 359 -4.89 8.40 -44.25
CA PRO A 359 -3.79 8.70 -43.34
C PRO A 359 -3.83 7.82 -42.08
N ASP A 360 -2.64 7.44 -41.58
CA ASP A 360 -2.52 6.54 -40.43
C ASP A 360 -2.89 7.19 -39.08
N ALA A 361 -3.00 8.53 -39.02
CA ALA A 361 -3.08 9.28 -37.77
C ALA A 361 -4.25 10.29 -37.76
N TRP A 362 -5.11 10.15 -36.74
CA TRP A 362 -6.36 10.89 -36.60
C TRP A 362 -6.51 11.48 -35.20
N LEU A 363 -7.20 12.61 -35.10
CA LEU A 363 -7.47 13.33 -33.87
C LEU A 363 -8.98 13.35 -33.62
N LEU A 364 -9.42 12.69 -32.55
CA LEU A 364 -10.82 12.67 -32.14
C LEU A 364 -11.18 14.00 -31.47
N ARG A 365 -12.25 14.65 -31.94
CA ARG A 365 -12.76 15.91 -31.41
C ARG A 365 -14.24 15.80 -31.06
N ALA A 366 -14.64 16.48 -29.99
CA ALA A 366 -16.04 16.83 -29.76
C ALA A 366 -16.41 17.99 -30.70
N LYS A 367 -17.63 17.97 -31.24
CA LYS A 367 -18.18 19.07 -32.04
C LYS A 367 -18.47 20.28 -31.15
N PRO A 368 -18.31 21.52 -31.64
CA PRO A 368 -18.63 22.72 -30.87
C PRO A 368 -20.13 22.77 -30.53
N ARG A 369 -20.43 23.33 -29.36
CA ARG A 369 -21.80 23.50 -28.84
C ARG A 369 -21.96 24.91 -28.28
N ASP A 370 -23.09 25.56 -28.57
CA ASP A 370 -23.42 26.88 -28.02
C ASP A 370 -23.84 26.84 -26.53
N SER A 371 -24.12 25.64 -26.00
CA SER A 371 -24.35 25.41 -24.57
C SER A 371 -24.06 23.96 -24.18
N GLU A 372 -23.75 23.73 -22.90
CA GLU A 372 -23.58 22.39 -22.30
C GLU A 372 -24.28 22.29 -20.94
N VAL A 373 -24.67 21.08 -20.53
CA VAL A 373 -25.25 20.83 -19.19
C VAL A 373 -24.15 20.38 -18.23
N LEU A 374 -23.82 21.24 -17.27
CA LEU A 374 -22.77 21.03 -16.28
C LEU A 374 -23.35 20.50 -14.96
N LYS A 375 -22.62 19.56 -14.32
CA LYS A 375 -22.95 19.03 -12.99
C LYS A 375 -21.98 19.57 -11.95
N ILE A 376 -22.48 20.33 -10.99
CA ILE A 376 -21.70 20.95 -9.92
C ILE A 376 -22.05 20.29 -8.59
N TYR A 377 -21.05 19.67 -7.96
CA TYR A 377 -21.21 18.85 -6.74
C TYR A 377 -20.98 19.71 -5.49
N ALA A 378 -21.85 19.61 -4.48
CA ALA A 378 -21.65 20.32 -3.22
C ALA A 378 -20.76 19.54 -2.25
N ASP A 379 -19.66 20.14 -1.78
CA ASP A 379 -18.70 19.49 -0.84
C ASP A 379 -19.35 19.10 0.51
N TRP A 380 -20.48 19.71 0.88
CA TRP A 380 -21.22 19.43 2.12
C TRP A 380 -22.34 18.38 1.98
N LEU A 381 -22.91 18.14 0.80
CA LEU A 381 -24.05 17.23 0.61
C LEU A 381 -23.60 15.79 0.30
N LYS A 382 -23.25 15.03 1.34
CA LYS A 382 -22.53 13.75 1.24
C LYS A 382 -23.43 12.49 1.09
N HIS A 383 -24.75 12.66 1.00
CA HIS A 383 -25.73 11.59 0.83
C HIS A 383 -26.67 11.85 -0.35
N GLY A 384 -26.95 10.82 -1.16
CA GLY A 384 -27.67 10.97 -2.43
C GLY A 384 -26.77 11.47 -3.58
N ALA A 385 -27.38 11.74 -4.74
CA ALA A 385 -26.71 12.31 -5.91
C ALA A 385 -26.83 13.85 -5.90
N ALA A 386 -26.32 14.48 -4.84
CA ALA A 386 -26.46 15.91 -4.60
C ALA A 386 -25.47 16.75 -5.44
N TYR A 387 -25.76 16.84 -6.74
CA TYR A 387 -25.21 17.85 -7.64
C TYR A 387 -26.34 18.76 -8.15
N GLY A 388 -26.05 20.05 -8.29
CA GLY A 388 -26.84 20.94 -9.14
C GLY A 388 -26.56 20.64 -10.61
N SER A 389 -27.58 20.81 -11.46
CA SER A 389 -27.44 20.71 -12.91
C SER A 389 -27.80 22.04 -13.54
N ILE A 390 -26.84 22.68 -14.18
CA ILE A 390 -27.00 23.99 -14.83
C ILE A 390 -26.70 23.88 -16.32
N THR A 391 -27.39 24.66 -17.15
CA THR A 391 -27.00 24.84 -18.55
C THR A 391 -26.09 26.05 -18.65
N VAL A 392 -24.84 25.85 -19.07
CA VAL A 392 -23.88 26.93 -19.33
C VAL A 392 -23.90 27.30 -20.81
N GLY A 393 -23.97 28.59 -21.11
CA GLY A 393 -23.83 29.18 -22.45
C GLY A 393 -22.64 30.12 -22.52
N LYS A 394 -22.52 30.87 -23.62
CA LYS A 394 -21.39 31.79 -23.89
C LYS A 394 -21.20 32.86 -22.81
N GLU A 395 -22.28 33.39 -22.24
CA GLU A 395 -22.24 34.42 -21.19
C GLU A 395 -22.20 33.84 -19.75
N SER A 396 -22.10 32.51 -19.57
CA SER A 396 -22.19 31.87 -18.26
C SER A 396 -20.87 31.92 -17.49
N THR A 397 -20.70 32.96 -16.67
CA THR A 397 -19.58 33.10 -15.74
C THR A 397 -19.64 32.11 -14.56
N VAL A 398 -18.51 31.92 -13.88
CA VAL A 398 -18.42 31.19 -12.60
C VAL A 398 -19.33 31.82 -11.53
N ASP A 399 -19.36 33.15 -11.39
CA ASP A 399 -20.18 33.84 -10.39
C ASP A 399 -21.68 33.62 -10.60
N TRP A 400 -22.13 33.61 -11.87
CA TRP A 400 -23.52 33.26 -12.23
C TRP A 400 -23.82 31.79 -11.89
N SER A 401 -22.86 30.90 -12.18
CA SER A 401 -23.00 29.47 -11.95
C SER A 401 -23.05 29.10 -10.47
N ILE A 402 -22.28 29.79 -9.61
CA ILE A 402 -22.37 29.67 -8.15
C ILE A 402 -23.76 30.08 -7.66
N LYS A 403 -24.29 31.21 -8.14
CA LYS A 403 -25.63 31.71 -7.78
C LYS A 403 -26.73 30.73 -8.16
N GLU A 404 -26.74 30.23 -9.40
CA GLU A 404 -27.75 29.27 -9.86
C GLU A 404 -27.67 27.92 -9.11
N VAL A 405 -26.46 27.44 -8.76
CA VAL A 405 -26.32 26.22 -7.95
C VAL A 405 -26.81 26.43 -6.51
N LEU A 406 -26.47 27.55 -5.86
CA LEU A 406 -27.00 27.86 -4.52
C LEU A 406 -28.53 28.01 -4.55
N ARG A 407 -29.09 28.53 -5.64
CA ARG A 407 -30.53 28.59 -5.89
C ARG A 407 -31.18 27.21 -5.98
N GLN A 408 -30.52 26.23 -6.60
CA GLN A 408 -30.98 24.84 -6.69
C GLN A 408 -30.78 24.01 -5.40
N LEU A 409 -29.99 24.51 -4.45
CA LEU A 409 -29.65 23.83 -3.19
C LEU A 409 -30.28 24.49 -1.95
N ASP A 410 -31.32 25.30 -2.14
CA ASP A 410 -32.05 26.04 -1.11
C ASP A 410 -31.15 26.88 -0.16
N LYS A 411 -30.02 27.39 -0.69
CA LYS A 411 -29.04 28.27 -0.01
C LYS A 411 -28.99 29.67 -0.63
N GLN A 412 -30.13 30.20 -1.05
CA GLN A 412 -30.21 31.42 -1.87
C GLN A 412 -29.79 32.69 -1.11
N ASP A 413 -29.96 32.69 0.21
CA ASP A 413 -29.67 33.82 1.11
C ASP A 413 -28.21 33.87 1.59
N GLU A 414 -27.36 32.90 1.22
CA GLU A 414 -25.94 32.88 1.61
C GLU A 414 -25.08 33.70 0.64
N ASN A 415 -24.20 34.56 1.17
CA ASN A 415 -23.31 35.37 0.35
C ASN A 415 -22.42 34.49 -0.55
N THR A 416 -22.48 34.74 -1.86
CA THR A 416 -21.74 34.00 -2.89
C THR A 416 -20.22 34.10 -2.75
N GLU A 417 -19.70 35.18 -2.14
CA GLU A 417 -18.26 35.34 -1.82
C GLU A 417 -17.74 34.30 -0.81
N ASN A 418 -18.65 33.68 -0.04
CA ASN A 418 -18.35 32.56 0.83
C ASN A 418 -18.20 31.23 0.07
N PHE A 419 -18.22 31.22 -1.27
CA PHE A 419 -18.11 30.02 -2.09
C PHE A 419 -17.11 30.18 -3.23
N ASN A 420 -16.41 29.09 -3.53
CA ASN A 420 -15.55 28.95 -4.69
C ASN A 420 -16.05 27.80 -5.57
N LEU A 421 -15.98 27.96 -6.88
CA LEU A 421 -16.09 26.85 -7.82
C LEU A 421 -14.70 26.26 -8.06
N VAL A 422 -14.56 24.95 -7.89
CA VAL A 422 -13.28 24.24 -7.94
C VAL A 422 -13.31 23.17 -9.02
N GLU A 423 -12.46 23.32 -10.02
CA GLU A 423 -12.14 22.26 -10.99
C GLU A 423 -11.28 21.19 -10.29
N VAL A 424 -11.68 19.93 -10.44
CA VAL A 424 -11.02 18.77 -9.86
C VAL A 424 -10.78 17.70 -10.92
N TYR A 425 -9.55 17.62 -11.42
CA TYR A 425 -9.11 16.60 -12.36
C TYR A 425 -8.68 15.33 -11.61
N MET A 426 -9.35 14.21 -11.90
CA MET A 426 -9.26 12.96 -11.15
C MET A 426 -8.24 11.95 -11.73
N ASN A 427 -7.08 12.41 -12.21
CA ASN A 427 -6.04 11.53 -12.77
C ASN A 427 -5.61 10.45 -11.78
N SER A 428 -5.66 9.20 -12.24
CA SER A 428 -5.18 7.97 -11.58
C SER A 428 -4.01 8.10 -10.58
N LYS A 429 -2.96 8.87 -10.88
CA LYS A 429 -1.78 9.09 -10.01
C LYS A 429 -1.83 10.37 -9.14
N GLN A 430 -2.66 11.36 -9.46
CA GLN A 430 -2.74 12.64 -8.72
C GLN A 430 -4.12 13.31 -8.92
N VAL A 431 -4.78 13.72 -7.83
CA VAL A 431 -6.02 14.52 -7.92
C VAL A 431 -5.68 16.00 -7.79
N GLN A 432 -5.67 16.69 -8.93
CA GLN A 432 -5.37 18.12 -9.03
C GLN A 432 -6.63 18.95 -8.73
N ARG A 433 -6.45 20.16 -8.18
CA ARG A 433 -7.55 21.04 -7.73
C ARG A 433 -7.23 22.52 -8.01
N GLN A 434 -7.98 23.13 -8.92
CA GLN A 434 -7.88 24.53 -9.29
C GLN A 434 -9.14 25.28 -8.86
N VAL A 435 -8.98 26.41 -8.17
CA VAL A 435 -10.07 27.36 -7.94
C VAL A 435 -10.22 28.18 -9.23
N LEU A 436 -11.44 28.29 -9.73
CA LEU A 436 -11.77 29.09 -10.92
C LEU A 436 -12.05 30.53 -10.51
N THR A 437 -11.81 31.48 -11.41
CA THR A 437 -12.07 32.91 -11.11
C THR A 437 -13.52 33.27 -11.45
N GLY A 438 -14.13 34.17 -10.66
CA GLY A 438 -15.57 34.48 -10.77
C GLY A 438 -16.04 34.93 -12.17
N GLN A 439 -15.14 35.58 -12.92
CA GLN A 439 -15.38 36.11 -14.26
C GLN A 439 -15.01 35.13 -15.40
N GLU A 440 -14.50 33.94 -15.08
CA GLU A 440 -14.14 32.91 -16.04
C GLU A 440 -15.39 32.34 -16.73
N LEU A 441 -15.40 32.26 -18.06
CA LEU A 441 -16.52 31.71 -18.82
C LEU A 441 -16.48 30.18 -18.81
N LEU A 442 -17.51 29.54 -18.26
CA LEU A 442 -17.48 28.08 -18.07
C LEU A 442 -17.60 27.31 -19.38
N LEU A 443 -18.30 27.84 -20.39
CA LEU A 443 -18.39 27.15 -21.69
C LEU A 443 -17.02 27.07 -22.37
N ASP A 444 -16.28 28.18 -22.39
CA ASP A 444 -14.92 28.25 -22.93
C ASP A 444 -13.99 27.30 -22.17
N LYS A 445 -14.05 27.29 -20.84
CA LYS A 445 -13.27 26.39 -19.98
C LYS A 445 -13.54 24.90 -20.28
N LEU A 446 -14.79 24.53 -20.51
CA LEU A 446 -15.15 23.16 -20.92
C LEU A 446 -14.59 22.83 -22.31
N GLN A 447 -14.63 23.78 -23.26
CA GLN A 447 -14.06 23.61 -24.59
C GLN A 447 -12.53 23.49 -24.56
N GLU A 448 -11.83 24.26 -23.72
CA GLU A 448 -10.38 24.10 -23.50
C GLU A 448 -10.03 22.70 -22.98
N ILE A 449 -10.74 22.21 -21.96
CA ILE A 449 -10.49 20.88 -21.39
C ILE A 449 -10.72 19.80 -22.45
N ARG A 450 -11.82 19.87 -23.22
CA ARG A 450 -12.09 18.98 -24.36
C ARG A 450 -11.00 19.03 -25.44
N LYS A 451 -10.44 20.21 -25.71
CA LYS A 451 -9.36 20.42 -26.69
C LYS A 451 -8.03 19.84 -26.22
N VAL A 452 -7.73 19.94 -24.92
CA VAL A 452 -6.53 19.36 -24.28
C VAL A 452 -6.59 17.83 -24.29
N SER A 453 -7.69 17.23 -23.80
CA SER A 453 -7.94 15.78 -23.81
C SER A 453 -9.41 15.46 -23.51
N LEU A 454 -10.07 14.72 -24.40
CA LEU A 454 -11.42 14.21 -24.18
C LEU A 454 -11.49 13.24 -22.99
N ARG A 455 -10.43 12.43 -22.77
CA ARG A 455 -10.29 11.62 -21.56
C ARG A 455 -10.21 12.48 -20.29
N GLN A 456 -9.49 13.61 -20.32
CA GLN A 456 -9.44 14.55 -19.21
C GLN A 456 -10.83 15.11 -18.90
N MET A 457 -11.61 15.49 -19.92
CA MET A 457 -13.00 15.95 -19.72
C MET A 457 -13.86 14.92 -18.97
N ASN A 458 -13.81 13.64 -19.34
CA ASN A 458 -14.52 12.55 -18.60
C ASN A 458 -13.94 12.29 -17.18
N GLN A 459 -12.78 12.86 -16.84
CA GLN A 459 -12.13 12.76 -15.53
C GLN A 459 -12.13 14.07 -14.72
N THR A 460 -12.67 15.16 -15.27
CA THR A 460 -12.81 16.45 -14.56
C THR A 460 -14.20 16.57 -13.93
N ARG A 461 -14.27 17.22 -12.78
CA ARG A 461 -15.51 17.59 -12.09
C ARG A 461 -15.40 18.99 -11.52
N PHE A 462 -16.56 19.61 -11.31
CA PHE A 462 -16.67 20.94 -10.71
C PHE A 462 -17.38 20.81 -9.36
N TYR A 463 -16.77 21.33 -8.31
CA TYR A 463 -17.32 21.31 -6.96
C TYR A 463 -17.56 22.74 -6.47
N ILE A 464 -18.72 23.01 -5.89
CA ILE A 464 -18.95 24.21 -5.10
C ILE A 464 -18.46 23.92 -3.67
N VAL A 465 -17.56 24.79 -3.16
CA VAL A 465 -16.84 24.60 -1.91
C VAL A 465 -16.90 25.88 -1.09
N GLU A 466 -17.23 25.78 0.19
CA GLU A 466 -17.21 26.93 1.10
C GLU A 466 -15.79 27.50 1.26
N ASN A 467 -15.69 28.81 1.04
CA ASN A 467 -14.52 29.67 1.17
C ASN A 467 -14.17 29.94 2.65
N ARG A 468 -13.99 28.87 3.42
CA ARG A 468 -13.47 28.97 4.79
C ARG A 468 -11.97 29.33 4.70
N ASN A 469 -11.53 30.34 5.43
CA ASN A 469 -10.11 30.65 5.62
C ASN A 469 -9.41 29.51 6.39
N ARG A 470 -9.03 28.44 5.67
CA ARG A 470 -8.38 27.26 6.22
C ARG A 470 -6.93 27.61 6.57
N VAL A 471 -6.61 27.64 7.85
CA VAL A 471 -5.21 27.69 8.31
C VAL A 471 -4.47 26.50 7.70
N VAL A 472 -3.49 26.79 6.86
CA VAL A 472 -2.61 25.77 6.29
C VAL A 472 -1.64 25.32 7.38
N GLN A 473 -1.50 24.01 7.55
CA GLN A 473 -0.63 23.42 8.55
C GLN A 473 -0.07 22.10 8.02
N VAL A 474 1.10 22.14 7.39
CA VAL A 474 1.84 20.94 6.98
C VAL A 474 2.87 20.63 8.06
N ASN A 475 2.90 19.37 8.51
CA ASN A 475 3.88 18.91 9.49
C ASN A 475 4.92 18.04 8.77
N LEU A 476 6.20 18.41 8.89
CA LEU A 476 7.35 17.65 8.40
C LEU A 476 8.22 17.21 9.58
N LEU A 477 8.62 15.95 9.61
CA LEU A 477 9.76 15.51 10.41
C LEU A 477 11.02 15.62 9.55
N LEU A 478 12.02 16.37 10.03
CA LEU A 478 13.38 16.36 9.50
C LEU A 478 14.30 15.57 10.42
N GLY A 479 15.14 14.71 9.87
CA GLY A 479 16.13 13.91 10.59
C GLY A 479 17.45 13.77 9.83
N GLY A 480 18.51 13.33 10.51
CA GLY A 480 19.87 13.29 9.96
C GLY A 480 20.72 14.51 10.32
N LEU A 481 20.19 15.43 11.14
CA LEU A 481 20.91 16.56 11.70
C LEU A 481 21.91 16.09 12.79
N PRO A 482 22.85 16.94 13.24
CA PRO A 482 23.74 16.61 14.35
C PRO A 482 22.96 16.40 15.66
N VAL A 483 23.52 15.58 16.56
CA VAL A 483 22.89 15.24 17.84
C VAL A 483 23.22 16.27 18.93
N GLN A 484 22.47 16.22 20.04
CA GLN A 484 22.65 16.99 21.28
C GLN A 484 22.48 18.52 21.18
N LEU A 485 22.25 19.09 19.99
CA LEU A 485 22.03 20.53 19.79
C LEU A 485 20.72 21.06 20.42
N SER A 486 20.69 22.36 20.70
CA SER A 486 19.50 23.10 21.15
C SER A 486 18.56 23.50 19.99
N LYS A 487 17.36 23.97 20.35
CA LYS A 487 16.37 24.49 19.39
C LYS A 487 16.89 25.67 18.56
N ALA A 488 17.76 26.50 19.14
CA ALA A 488 18.31 27.68 18.46
C ALA A 488 19.37 27.29 17.41
N GLU A 489 20.24 26.33 17.74
CA GLU A 489 21.25 25.81 16.81
C GLU A 489 20.61 25.05 15.66
N TYR A 490 19.59 24.22 15.91
CA TYR A 490 18.79 23.61 14.84
C TYR A 490 18.11 24.66 13.96
N ALA A 491 17.57 25.75 14.52
CA ALA A 491 17.01 26.84 13.71
C ALA A 491 18.08 27.53 12.84
N GLY A 492 19.31 27.66 13.35
CA GLY A 492 20.48 28.11 12.58
C GLY A 492 20.79 27.18 11.40
N LEU A 493 20.96 25.88 11.65
CA LEU A 493 21.22 24.89 10.60
C LEU A 493 20.14 24.89 9.51
N LEU A 494 18.85 24.94 9.90
CA LEU A 494 17.75 24.99 8.93
C LEU A 494 17.75 26.27 8.08
N LYS A 495 18.22 27.40 8.62
CA LYS A 495 18.39 28.63 7.84
C LYS A 495 19.55 28.50 6.85
N THR A 496 20.71 28.02 7.32
CA THR A 496 21.92 27.88 6.49
C THR A 496 21.75 26.86 5.37
N HIS A 497 21.14 25.70 5.64
CA HIS A 497 21.06 24.59 4.68
C HIS A 497 19.74 24.54 3.89
N LEU A 498 18.63 25.06 4.43
CA LEU A 498 17.30 24.95 3.79
C LEU A 498 16.59 26.31 3.58
N GLU A 499 17.24 27.43 3.88
CA GLU A 499 16.72 28.80 3.69
C GLU A 499 15.31 29.02 4.29
N ILE A 500 15.03 28.46 5.48
CA ILE A 500 13.67 28.51 6.05
C ILE A 500 13.18 29.94 6.36
N LYS A 501 11.91 30.20 6.05
CA LYS A 501 11.25 31.49 6.33
C LYS A 501 10.60 31.47 7.71
N ASP A 502 11.15 32.23 8.66
CA ASP A 502 10.69 32.30 10.07
C ASP A 502 9.19 32.53 10.24
N HIS A 503 8.58 33.37 9.39
CA HIS A 503 7.15 33.68 9.44
C HIS A 503 6.25 32.57 8.88
N LEU A 504 6.83 31.54 8.23
CA LEU A 504 6.11 30.38 7.69
C LEU A 504 6.45 29.07 8.38
N VAL A 505 7.59 28.96 9.07
CA VAL A 505 8.15 27.71 9.59
C VAL A 505 8.35 27.81 11.10
N THR A 506 7.69 26.94 11.86
CA THR A 506 7.83 26.83 13.32
C THR A 506 8.35 25.46 13.72
N ILE A 507 9.48 25.40 14.43
CA ILE A 507 9.94 24.16 15.07
C ILE A 507 9.02 23.87 16.27
N THR A 508 8.22 22.80 16.20
CA THR A 508 7.28 22.41 17.26
C THR A 508 7.88 21.40 18.24
N GLN A 509 8.68 20.44 17.76
CA GLN A 509 9.38 19.45 18.58
C GLN A 509 10.85 19.32 18.20
N VAL A 510 11.67 18.97 19.19
CA VAL A 510 13.12 18.71 19.04
C VAL A 510 13.44 17.36 19.70
N TYR A 511 14.18 16.53 18.98
CA TYR A 511 14.66 15.22 19.40
C TYR A 511 16.20 15.22 19.30
N SER A 512 16.85 15.93 20.22
CA SER A 512 18.30 16.19 20.17
C SER A 512 19.14 14.91 20.23
N THR A 513 18.72 13.89 21.00
CA THR A 513 19.37 12.57 21.02
C THR A 513 19.22 11.76 19.73
N GLN A 514 18.39 12.23 18.77
CA GLN A 514 18.09 11.55 17.50
C GLN A 514 18.49 12.38 16.27
N GLY A 515 19.02 13.60 16.45
CA GLY A 515 19.38 14.48 15.34
C GLY A 515 18.17 14.86 14.47
N ALA A 516 17.05 15.20 15.11
CA ALA A 516 15.77 15.40 14.41
C ALA A 516 14.88 16.49 15.03
N VAL A 517 14.08 17.12 14.18
CA VAL A 517 13.16 18.22 14.53
C VAL A 517 11.86 18.12 13.74
N VAL A 518 10.76 18.58 14.34
CA VAL A 518 9.45 18.67 13.67
C VAL A 518 9.15 20.11 13.32
N LEU A 519 8.86 20.34 12.04
CA LEU A 519 8.46 21.62 11.48
C LEU A 519 6.95 21.64 11.24
N GLN A 520 6.30 22.66 11.75
CA GLN A 520 4.96 23.08 11.36
C GLN A 520 5.07 24.23 10.36
N ILE A 521 4.47 24.10 9.18
CA ILE A 521 4.64 25.02 8.06
C ILE A 521 3.28 25.55 7.60
N SER A 522 3.14 26.88 7.54
CA SER A 522 1.88 27.58 7.25
C SER A 522 1.64 27.89 5.76
N CYS A 523 2.48 27.37 4.87
CA CYS A 523 2.38 27.56 3.42
C CYS A 523 2.71 26.26 2.66
N PHE A 524 1.88 25.90 1.68
CA PHE A 524 2.05 24.66 0.92
C PHE A 524 3.32 24.63 0.06
N SER A 525 3.62 25.70 -0.67
CA SER A 525 4.81 25.77 -1.53
C SER A 525 6.11 25.83 -0.73
N GLU A 526 6.10 26.47 0.44
CA GLU A 526 7.26 26.45 1.34
C GLU A 526 7.50 25.07 1.96
N ALA A 527 6.42 24.35 2.33
CA ALA A 527 6.53 22.98 2.82
C ALA A 527 7.02 22.01 1.73
N GLU A 528 6.56 22.18 0.49
CA GLU A 528 7.02 21.40 -0.67
C GLU A 528 8.48 21.69 -1.01
N ARG A 529 8.89 22.98 -1.03
CA ARG A 529 10.28 23.41 -1.21
C ARG A 529 11.21 22.78 -0.16
N ILE A 530 10.86 22.89 1.12
CA ILE A 530 11.66 22.33 2.23
C ILE A 530 11.68 20.79 2.17
N PHE A 531 10.58 20.14 1.79
CA PHE A 531 10.52 18.69 1.65
C PHE A 531 11.43 18.17 0.53
N MET A 532 11.45 18.83 -0.62
CA MET A 532 12.33 18.44 -1.73
C MET A 532 13.79 18.77 -1.43
N LEU A 533 14.10 20.02 -1.09
CA LEU A 533 15.47 20.48 -0.81
C LEU A 533 16.15 19.65 0.29
N ALA A 534 15.41 19.22 1.32
CA ALA A 534 15.94 18.38 2.39
C ALA A 534 16.19 16.90 2.01
N LYS A 535 15.79 16.42 0.83
CA LYS A 535 16.25 15.12 0.30
C LYS A 535 17.63 15.22 -0.35
N ASP A 536 17.92 16.37 -0.95
CA ASP A 536 19.13 16.63 -1.74
C ASP A 536 20.25 17.31 -0.92
N SER A 537 19.97 17.63 0.35
CA SER A 537 20.86 18.36 1.26
C SER A 537 21.48 17.47 2.33
N SER A 538 22.76 17.69 2.63
CA SER A 538 23.46 17.05 3.74
C SER A 538 23.98 18.05 4.78
N VAL A 539 24.17 17.57 6.01
CA VAL A 539 24.80 18.26 7.14
C VAL A 539 25.81 17.30 7.76
N ASP A 540 27.04 17.77 8.02
CA ASP A 540 28.14 16.95 8.56
C ASP A 540 28.34 15.62 7.80
N GLY A 541 28.23 15.66 6.48
CA GLY A 541 28.34 14.49 5.59
C GLY A 541 27.15 13.52 5.60
N LYS A 542 26.13 13.76 6.45
CA LYS A 542 24.92 12.94 6.53
C LYS A 542 23.82 13.56 5.69
N GLN A 543 23.25 12.78 4.77
CA GLN A 543 22.07 13.20 4.02
C GLN A 543 20.89 13.40 4.97
N LEU A 544 20.17 14.49 4.80
CA LEU A 544 18.95 14.77 5.55
C LEU A 544 17.81 13.87 5.05
N THR A 545 16.84 13.67 5.94
CA THR A 545 15.60 12.93 5.66
C THR A 545 14.42 13.84 5.94
N SER A 546 13.41 13.81 5.07
CA SER A 546 12.20 14.63 5.20
C SER A 546 10.95 13.79 4.99
N LEU A 547 10.05 13.80 5.97
CA LEU A 547 8.84 12.99 5.96
C LEU A 547 7.61 13.83 6.29
N VAL A 548 6.58 13.76 5.43
CA VAL A 548 5.27 14.31 5.78
C VAL A 548 4.60 13.38 6.80
N ILE A 549 4.28 13.95 7.96
CA ILE A 549 3.68 13.26 9.10
C ILE A 549 2.23 13.71 9.32
N PRO A 550 1.28 12.79 9.57
CA PRO A 550 -0.10 13.16 9.87
C PRO A 550 -0.27 13.52 11.35
N GLN A 551 -1.37 14.18 11.69
CA GLN A 551 -1.81 14.39 13.07
C GLN A 551 -2.93 13.40 13.43
N ILE A 552 -2.81 12.70 14.56
CA ILE A 552 -3.89 11.86 15.09
C ILE A 552 -4.79 12.71 16.02
N THR A 553 -6.08 12.78 15.69
CA THR A 553 -7.12 13.44 16.48
C THR A 553 -7.65 12.45 17.52
N THR A 554 -7.01 12.46 18.69
CA THR A 554 -7.24 11.49 19.79
C THR A 554 -8.70 11.43 20.26
N SER A 555 -9.39 12.57 20.29
CA SER A 555 -10.81 12.69 20.65
C SER A 555 -11.79 11.98 19.69
N LYS A 556 -11.31 11.50 18.54
CA LYS A 556 -12.09 10.70 17.57
C LYS A 556 -11.76 9.21 17.59
N LEU A 557 -10.76 8.78 18.36
CA LEU A 557 -10.43 7.36 18.49
C LEU A 557 -11.61 6.59 19.12
N PRO A 558 -11.89 5.34 18.69
CA PRO A 558 -12.88 4.49 19.34
C PRO A 558 -12.57 4.34 20.84
N ARG A 559 -13.60 4.34 21.69
CA ARG A 559 -13.43 4.11 23.14
C ARG A 559 -12.85 2.71 23.36
N GLY A 560 -11.66 2.64 23.98
CA GLY A 560 -10.93 1.37 24.18
C GLY A 560 -10.20 0.87 22.92
N GLY A 561 -10.15 1.63 21.82
CA GLY A 561 -9.37 1.30 20.65
C GLY A 561 -7.87 1.33 20.95
N CYS A 562 -7.12 0.37 20.38
CA CYS A 562 -5.69 0.20 20.60
C CYS A 562 -5.00 0.03 19.24
N PRO A 563 -4.81 1.12 18.47
CA PRO A 563 -4.27 1.05 17.12
C PRO A 563 -2.87 0.44 17.11
N LEU A 564 -2.52 -0.25 16.01
CA LEU A 564 -1.20 -0.86 15.85
C LEU A 564 -0.27 0.08 15.08
N LEU A 565 0.91 0.36 15.65
CA LEU A 565 2.01 1.02 14.97
C LEU A 565 2.97 -0.05 14.40
N VAL A 566 3.07 -0.14 13.07
CA VAL A 566 3.86 -1.18 12.38
C VAL A 566 5.15 -0.60 11.83
N TYR A 567 6.27 -1.21 12.21
CA TYR A 567 7.59 -0.97 11.65
C TYR A 567 8.03 -2.15 10.79
N VAL A 568 8.59 -1.86 9.61
CA VAL A 568 9.15 -2.88 8.72
C VAL A 568 10.54 -2.45 8.25
N ASN A 569 11.52 -3.33 8.41
CA ASN A 569 12.81 -3.23 7.72
C ASN A 569 12.71 -3.99 6.37
N PRO A 570 12.61 -3.30 5.21
CA PRO A 570 12.32 -3.95 3.94
C PRO A 570 13.47 -4.83 3.44
N LYS A 571 14.71 -4.55 3.86
CA LYS A 571 15.92 -5.32 3.53
C LYS A 571 15.97 -6.66 4.29
N SER A 572 15.25 -6.80 5.40
CA SER A 572 15.28 -8.00 6.24
C SER A 572 14.57 -9.22 5.60
N GLY A 573 15.04 -10.42 5.95
CA GLY A 573 14.41 -11.70 5.59
C GLY A 573 14.59 -12.15 4.15
N GLY A 574 15.52 -11.55 3.39
CA GLY A 574 15.67 -11.79 1.95
C GLY A 574 14.52 -11.17 1.17
N LEU A 575 14.41 -9.83 1.24
CA LEU A 575 13.35 -9.00 0.65
C LEU A 575 11.90 -9.29 1.13
N LYS A 576 11.68 -10.29 2.00
CA LYS A 576 10.38 -10.54 2.66
C LYS A 576 9.84 -9.32 3.41
N GLY A 577 10.72 -8.44 3.91
CA GLY A 577 10.32 -7.16 4.47
C GLY A 577 9.55 -6.29 3.46
N ARG A 578 9.99 -6.19 2.20
CA ARG A 578 9.32 -5.41 1.13
C ARG A 578 7.92 -5.98 0.82
N GLU A 579 7.72 -7.30 0.86
CA GLU A 579 6.37 -7.91 0.72
C GLU A 579 5.48 -7.67 1.96
N LEU A 580 6.02 -7.72 3.18
CA LEU A 580 5.27 -7.43 4.41
C LEU A 580 4.82 -5.97 4.48
N LEU A 581 5.72 -5.03 4.17
CA LEU A 581 5.44 -3.59 4.13
C LEU A 581 4.23 -3.28 3.22
N TYR A 582 4.24 -3.82 2.01
CA TYR A 582 3.10 -3.74 1.08
C TYR A 582 1.81 -4.35 1.67
N ASN A 583 1.87 -5.57 2.22
CA ASN A 583 0.68 -6.23 2.76
C ASN A 583 0.09 -5.49 3.96
N PHE A 584 0.90 -4.85 4.80
CA PHE A 584 0.40 -4.00 5.89
C PHE A 584 -0.15 -2.66 5.40
N ARG A 585 0.49 -1.98 4.44
CA ARG A 585 -0.07 -0.76 3.79
C ARG A 585 -1.46 -1.00 3.16
N LYS A 586 -1.71 -2.24 2.70
CA LYS A 586 -3.01 -2.76 2.24
C LYS A 586 -3.97 -3.07 3.40
N ILE A 587 -3.61 -3.92 4.36
CA ILE A 587 -4.56 -4.43 5.37
C ILE A 587 -4.93 -3.35 6.39
N LEU A 588 -3.96 -2.52 6.76
CA LEU A 588 -4.09 -1.46 7.74
C LEU A 588 -4.12 -0.10 7.05
N ASN A 589 -4.39 0.98 7.79
CA ASN A 589 -4.26 2.34 7.28
C ASN A 589 -2.76 2.68 7.12
N PRO A 590 -2.25 3.08 5.93
CA PRO A 590 -0.83 3.36 5.68
C PRO A 590 -0.21 4.46 6.56
N HIS A 591 -1.01 5.26 7.27
CA HIS A 591 -0.52 6.17 8.29
C HIS A 591 -0.06 5.51 9.61
N GLN A 592 -0.26 4.19 9.77
CA GLN A 592 0.29 3.41 10.88
C GLN A 592 1.45 2.49 10.46
N VAL A 593 1.86 2.50 9.20
CA VAL A 593 2.88 1.58 8.65
C VAL A 593 4.10 2.38 8.20
N PHE A 594 5.22 2.14 8.87
CA PHE A 594 6.47 2.88 8.71
C PHE A 594 7.59 1.96 8.24
N GLU A 595 8.38 2.48 7.31
CA GLU A 595 9.53 1.80 6.73
C GLU A 595 10.80 2.27 7.46
N LEU A 596 11.49 1.37 8.17
CA LEU A 596 12.60 1.75 9.06
C LEU A 596 13.81 2.31 8.31
N THR A 597 14.00 1.94 7.04
CA THR A 597 15.05 2.51 6.18
C THR A 597 14.78 3.96 5.75
N ASN A 598 13.58 4.51 6.02
CA ASN A 598 13.17 5.84 5.61
C ASN A 598 12.78 6.67 6.85
N GLY A 599 13.78 7.27 7.50
CA GLY A 599 13.62 8.11 8.71
C GLY A 599 13.44 7.36 10.04
N GLY A 600 13.62 6.04 10.07
CA GLY A 600 13.74 5.25 11.30
C GLY A 600 12.47 5.16 12.16
N PRO A 601 12.59 4.71 13.44
CA PRO A 601 11.46 4.55 14.33
C PRO A 601 10.75 5.87 14.68
N LEU A 602 11.49 6.97 14.78
CA LEU A 602 11.02 8.25 15.34
C LEU A 602 9.76 8.79 14.64
N ALA A 603 9.66 8.66 13.32
CA ALA A 603 8.49 9.13 12.55
C ALA A 603 7.18 8.50 13.02
N GLY A 604 7.19 7.20 13.35
CA GLY A 604 6.03 6.48 13.84
C GLY A 604 5.67 6.86 15.29
N LEU A 605 6.66 6.90 16.18
CA LEU A 605 6.43 7.22 17.59
C LEU A 605 5.98 8.68 17.77
N HIS A 606 6.53 9.62 16.99
CA HIS A 606 6.05 11.00 16.98
C HIS A 606 4.62 11.10 16.44
N THR A 607 4.30 10.40 15.34
CA THR A 607 2.91 10.35 14.80
C THR A 607 1.90 9.83 15.84
N PHE A 608 2.35 8.97 16.76
CA PHE A 608 1.54 8.38 17.83
C PHE A 608 1.74 9.05 19.20
N SER A 609 2.44 10.19 19.32
CA SER A 609 2.83 10.76 20.63
C SER A 609 1.65 11.01 21.56
N GLU A 610 0.54 11.53 21.02
CA GLU A 610 -0.67 11.87 21.79
C GLU A 610 -1.59 10.66 22.01
N VAL A 611 -1.31 9.50 21.40
CA VAL A 611 -2.20 8.33 21.47
C VAL A 611 -2.02 7.64 22.83
N PRO A 612 -3.07 7.60 23.69
CA PRO A 612 -2.91 7.15 25.08
C PRO A 612 -2.66 5.65 25.21
N HIS A 613 -3.16 4.84 24.26
CA HIS A 613 -2.99 3.40 24.23
C HIS A 613 -2.76 2.94 22.78
N PHE A 614 -1.62 2.31 22.51
CA PHE A 614 -1.33 1.66 21.23
C PHE A 614 -0.39 0.46 21.44
N ARG A 615 -0.31 -0.42 20.44
CA ARG A 615 0.65 -1.53 20.39
C ARG A 615 1.64 -1.30 19.25
N ILE A 616 2.82 -1.92 19.30
CA ILE A 616 3.84 -1.87 18.24
C ILE A 616 4.02 -3.25 17.62
N LEU A 617 4.27 -3.32 16.31
CA LEU A 617 4.74 -4.52 15.61
C LEU A 617 6.04 -4.22 14.87
N VAL A 618 7.13 -4.92 15.20
CA VAL A 618 8.44 -4.77 14.53
C VAL A 618 8.72 -5.96 13.62
N CYS A 619 8.90 -5.71 12.33
CA CYS A 619 9.24 -6.74 11.35
C CYS A 619 10.73 -6.61 10.96
N GLY A 620 11.58 -7.47 11.53
CA GLY A 620 13.04 -7.35 11.44
C GLY A 620 13.78 -8.48 12.17
N GLY A 621 15.10 -8.35 12.30
CA GLY A 621 15.90 -9.19 13.21
C GLY A 621 16.01 -8.58 14.62
N ASP A 622 16.68 -9.27 15.54
CA ASP A 622 16.80 -8.86 16.95
C ASP A 622 17.34 -7.42 17.11
N GLY A 623 18.43 -7.05 16.44
CA GLY A 623 18.94 -5.67 16.43
C GLY A 623 17.99 -4.62 15.83
N THR A 624 17.04 -5.01 14.97
CA THR A 624 15.95 -4.11 14.51
C THR A 624 14.94 -3.84 15.62
N VAL A 625 14.70 -4.80 16.51
CA VAL A 625 13.87 -4.62 17.71
C VAL A 625 14.61 -3.77 18.74
N GLY A 626 15.91 -4.04 18.95
CA GLY A 626 16.79 -3.22 19.80
C GLY A 626 16.82 -1.74 19.38
N TRP A 627 16.89 -1.45 18.07
CA TRP A 627 16.80 -0.07 17.57
C TRP A 627 15.46 0.60 17.92
N VAL A 628 14.33 -0.07 17.70
CA VAL A 628 13.01 0.48 18.06
C VAL A 628 12.89 0.70 19.57
N LEU A 629 13.39 -0.23 20.39
CA LEU A 629 13.42 -0.11 21.85
C LEU A 629 14.26 1.10 22.31
N GLY A 630 15.46 1.30 21.77
CA GLY A 630 16.33 2.43 22.13
C GLY A 630 15.74 3.79 21.76
N VAL A 631 15.08 3.92 20.60
CA VAL A 631 14.40 5.18 20.23
C VAL A 631 13.15 5.42 21.10
N LEU A 632 12.40 4.36 21.41
CA LEU A 632 11.25 4.43 22.33
C LEU A 632 11.67 4.90 23.72
N GLU A 633 12.73 4.31 24.28
CA GLU A 633 13.32 4.68 25.57
C GLU A 633 13.79 6.15 25.59
N ALA A 634 14.51 6.59 24.56
CA ALA A 634 15.01 7.97 24.46
C ALA A 634 13.89 9.03 24.46
N ILE A 635 12.66 8.68 24.06
CA ILE A 635 11.54 9.63 23.93
C ILE A 635 10.30 9.29 24.77
N ARG A 636 10.32 8.23 25.59
CA ARG A 636 9.16 7.76 26.39
C ARG A 636 8.47 8.85 27.23
N HIS A 637 9.24 9.82 27.71
CA HIS A 637 8.77 10.98 28.48
C HIS A 637 7.98 12.01 27.65
N LYS A 638 7.90 11.83 26.32
CA LYS A 638 7.14 12.65 25.37
C LYS A 638 5.95 11.89 24.74
N LEU A 639 5.59 10.72 25.27
CA LEU A 639 4.50 9.89 24.76
C LEU A 639 3.39 9.75 25.81
N ALA A 640 2.14 9.94 25.40
CA ALA A 640 0.95 9.67 26.22
C ALA A 640 0.84 8.17 26.57
N CYS A 641 1.36 7.28 25.71
CA CYS A 641 1.63 5.88 26.02
C CYS A 641 3.15 5.67 26.14
N PRO A 642 3.74 5.72 27.36
CA PRO A 642 5.19 5.61 27.55
C PRO A 642 5.73 4.18 27.36
N GLU A 643 4.86 3.17 27.46
CA GLU A 643 5.22 1.73 27.46
C GLU A 643 4.27 0.89 26.58
N PRO A 644 4.16 1.17 25.26
CA PRO A 644 3.33 0.40 24.35
C PRO A 644 3.89 -1.02 24.15
N ALA A 645 3.03 -2.04 24.16
CA ALA A 645 3.47 -3.43 24.07
C ALA A 645 3.92 -3.82 22.64
N ILE A 646 5.06 -4.51 22.52
CA ILE A 646 5.76 -4.75 21.24
C ILE A 646 5.70 -6.23 20.80
N GLY A 647 5.10 -6.50 19.64
CA GLY A 647 5.16 -7.79 18.94
C GLY A 647 6.24 -7.81 17.84
N ILE A 648 6.67 -9.01 17.43
CA ILE A 648 7.78 -9.20 16.48
C ILE A 648 7.38 -10.13 15.33
N ILE A 649 7.68 -9.74 14.09
CA ILE A 649 7.77 -10.68 12.96
C ILE A 649 9.26 -10.98 12.70
N PRO A 650 9.75 -12.19 13.04
CA PRO A 650 11.17 -12.50 12.95
C PRO A 650 11.64 -12.66 11.49
N LEU A 651 12.39 -11.67 11.00
CA LEU A 651 13.00 -11.64 9.67
C LEU A 651 14.55 -11.80 9.69
N GLY A 652 15.17 -11.88 10.87
CA GLY A 652 16.60 -12.08 11.04
C GLY A 652 17.05 -13.54 10.86
N THR A 653 18.32 -13.81 11.19
CA THR A 653 18.93 -15.15 11.09
C THR A 653 18.81 -15.96 12.39
N GLY A 654 19.01 -15.32 13.56
CA GLY A 654 18.90 -15.91 14.89
C GLY A 654 17.45 -15.95 15.38
N ASN A 655 16.88 -14.74 15.58
CA ASN A 655 15.52 -14.49 16.07
C ASN A 655 15.30 -15.05 17.49
N ASP A 656 16.29 -14.86 18.36
CA ASP A 656 16.34 -15.45 19.70
C ASP A 656 15.24 -14.88 20.61
N LEU A 657 15.04 -13.56 20.60
CA LEU A 657 13.94 -12.93 21.34
C LEU A 657 12.56 -13.40 20.84
N ALA A 658 12.41 -13.55 19.52
CA ALA A 658 11.17 -13.98 18.90
C ALA A 658 10.83 -15.46 19.18
N ARG A 659 11.82 -16.30 19.52
CA ARG A 659 11.59 -17.69 19.97
C ARG A 659 11.05 -17.73 21.40
N VAL A 660 11.65 -16.96 22.30
CA VAL A 660 11.19 -16.82 23.70
C VAL A 660 9.76 -16.26 23.74
N LEU A 661 9.47 -15.26 22.91
CA LEU A 661 8.12 -14.70 22.70
C LEU A 661 7.21 -15.56 21.79
N ARG A 662 7.63 -16.76 21.38
CA ARG A 662 6.85 -17.76 20.63
C ARG A 662 6.38 -17.35 19.22
N TRP A 663 6.91 -16.26 18.66
CA TRP A 663 6.73 -15.89 17.25
C TRP A 663 7.49 -16.82 16.29
N GLY A 664 8.53 -17.51 16.79
CA GLY A 664 9.17 -18.64 16.11
C GLY A 664 10.53 -18.32 15.49
N THR A 665 11.10 -19.29 14.77
CA THR A 665 12.49 -19.24 14.27
C THR A 665 12.68 -18.32 13.05
N GLY A 666 11.59 -17.87 12.44
CA GLY A 666 11.58 -16.84 11.40
C GLY A 666 10.45 -17.00 10.39
N TYR A 667 9.95 -15.86 9.89
CA TYR A 667 8.76 -15.74 9.06
C TYR A 667 8.85 -16.55 7.77
N SER A 668 7.91 -17.47 7.62
CA SER A 668 7.88 -18.47 6.55
C SER A 668 6.79 -18.21 5.49
N GLY A 669 6.21 -17.00 5.48
CA GLY A 669 5.12 -16.64 4.58
C GLY A 669 3.73 -16.93 5.16
N GLU A 670 3.57 -16.87 6.48
CA GLU A 670 2.25 -16.85 7.13
C GLU A 670 1.40 -15.69 6.57
N ASP A 671 0.10 -15.89 6.38
CA ASP A 671 -0.81 -14.82 5.93
C ASP A 671 -0.75 -13.61 6.89
N PRO A 672 -0.38 -12.40 6.42
CA PRO A 672 -0.24 -11.24 7.31
C PRO A 672 -1.52 -10.85 8.05
N TYR A 673 -2.71 -11.15 7.53
CA TYR A 673 -3.97 -10.94 8.24
C TYR A 673 -4.09 -11.89 9.45
N SER A 674 -3.76 -13.17 9.26
CA SER A 674 -3.68 -14.18 10.33
C SER A 674 -2.59 -13.89 11.37
N VAL A 675 -1.48 -13.25 10.97
CA VAL A 675 -0.45 -12.76 11.92
C VAL A 675 -1.00 -11.62 12.78
N LEU A 676 -1.73 -10.66 12.21
CA LEU A 676 -2.36 -9.58 12.97
C LEU A 676 -3.41 -10.10 13.96
N LEU A 677 -4.23 -11.08 13.57
CA LEU A 677 -5.15 -11.76 14.51
C LEU A 677 -4.40 -12.45 15.66
N SER A 678 -3.23 -13.06 15.37
CA SER A 678 -2.38 -13.66 16.40
C SER A 678 -1.73 -12.64 17.36
N LEU A 679 -1.74 -11.35 16.99
CA LEU A 679 -1.17 -10.24 17.75
C LEU A 679 -2.23 -9.46 18.54
N ASP A 680 -3.47 -9.39 18.04
CA ASP A 680 -4.65 -8.99 18.82
C ASP A 680 -4.84 -9.96 20.00
N GLU A 681 -4.84 -11.26 19.71
CA GLU A 681 -4.97 -12.38 20.67
C GLU A 681 -3.68 -12.67 21.49
N ALA A 682 -2.66 -11.80 21.45
CA ALA A 682 -1.37 -12.02 22.14
C ALA A 682 -1.38 -11.63 23.62
N GLU A 683 -0.52 -12.32 24.39
CA GLU A 683 -0.30 -12.13 25.82
C GLU A 683 0.74 -11.03 26.05
N GLU A 684 0.45 -10.00 26.86
CA GLU A 684 1.46 -9.02 27.30
C GLU A 684 2.34 -9.64 28.40
N VAL A 685 3.65 -9.53 28.22
CA VAL A 685 4.68 -9.98 29.17
C VAL A 685 5.72 -8.88 29.37
N GLU A 686 6.33 -8.85 30.54
CA GLU A 686 7.47 -7.96 30.78
C GLU A 686 8.77 -8.58 30.28
N MET A 687 9.76 -7.72 30.02
CA MET A 687 11.11 -8.07 29.61
C MET A 687 12.11 -7.09 30.26
N ASP A 688 13.10 -7.65 30.94
CA ASP A 688 14.23 -6.92 31.50
C ASP A 688 15.15 -6.38 30.39
N ARG A 689 15.83 -5.27 30.68
CA ARG A 689 16.81 -4.63 29.80
C ARG A 689 17.97 -4.10 30.61
N TRP A 690 19.16 -4.16 30.03
CA TRP A 690 20.42 -3.98 30.76
C TRP A 690 21.27 -2.90 30.11
N THR A 691 21.90 -2.09 30.95
CA THR A 691 22.90 -1.10 30.53
C THR A 691 24.27 -1.66 30.84
N ILE A 692 25.13 -1.66 29.83
CA ILE A 692 26.53 -2.01 29.89
C ILE A 692 27.31 -0.70 29.79
N LEU A 693 28.06 -0.37 30.85
CA LEU A 693 28.99 0.75 30.89
C LEU A 693 30.41 0.22 30.69
N LEU A 694 31.09 0.76 29.69
CA LEU A 694 32.43 0.36 29.25
C LEU A 694 33.39 1.51 29.56
N ASP A 695 34.16 1.36 30.64
CA ASP A 695 35.17 2.30 31.11
C ASP A 695 36.54 1.83 30.60
N ALA A 696 36.97 2.38 29.47
CA ALA A 696 38.20 2.01 28.77
C ALA A 696 39.37 2.89 29.22
N GLN A 697 40.50 2.29 29.55
CA GLN A 697 41.69 3.01 30.03
C GLN A 697 42.56 3.58 28.89
N GLU A 698 41.93 4.21 27.90
CA GLU A 698 42.64 4.84 26.77
C GLU A 698 42.68 6.36 26.90
N MET A 699 43.84 6.92 26.52
CA MET A 699 44.05 8.36 26.35
C MET A 699 43.84 8.70 24.88
N THR A 700 42.97 9.68 24.61
CA THR A 700 42.78 10.22 23.25
C THR A 700 44.07 10.84 22.74
N GLU A 701 44.18 11.05 21.42
CA GLU A 701 45.42 11.62 20.85
C GLU A 701 45.70 13.04 21.35
N ASP A 702 44.66 13.89 21.44
CA ASP A 702 44.72 15.21 22.11
C ASP A 702 44.92 15.10 23.64
N GLY A 703 44.46 13.99 24.23
CA GLY A 703 44.60 13.67 25.65
C GLY A 703 46.05 13.44 26.09
N LYS A 704 46.96 13.16 25.16
CA LYS A 704 48.40 12.99 25.43
C LYS A 704 49.08 14.28 25.92
N GLU A 705 48.52 15.46 25.60
CA GLU A 705 49.00 16.76 26.11
C GLU A 705 48.20 17.29 27.31
N ASN A 706 46.89 16.96 27.40
CA ASN A 706 45.97 17.61 28.35
C ASN A 706 45.29 16.68 29.38
N GLY A 707 45.56 15.37 29.36
CA GLY A 707 45.14 14.44 30.42
C GLY A 707 43.65 14.05 30.43
N PHE A 708 42.91 14.30 29.35
CA PHE A 708 41.51 13.88 29.23
C PHE A 708 41.41 12.38 28.87
N LEU A 709 40.67 11.63 29.69
CA LEU A 709 40.23 10.26 29.40
C LEU A 709 39.06 10.27 28.41
N GLU A 710 38.94 9.22 27.60
CA GLU A 710 37.78 9.04 26.72
C GLU A 710 36.51 8.73 27.55
N PRO A 711 35.35 9.37 27.26
CA PRO A 711 34.15 9.16 28.06
C PRO A 711 33.59 7.73 27.92
N PRO A 712 33.11 7.10 29.01
CA PRO A 712 32.74 5.69 29.02
C PRO A 712 31.58 5.39 28.06
N LYS A 713 31.77 4.38 27.21
CA LYS A 713 30.80 3.96 26.19
C LYS A 713 29.63 3.22 26.86
N ILE A 714 28.41 3.72 26.65
CA ILE A 714 27.18 3.14 27.19
C ILE A 714 26.46 2.37 26.07
N VAL A 715 26.09 1.11 26.34
CA VAL A 715 25.38 0.23 25.41
C VAL A 715 24.19 -0.42 26.12
N HIS A 716 23.06 -0.59 25.44
CA HIS A 716 21.89 -1.31 25.98
C HIS A 716 21.78 -2.72 25.38
N MET A 717 21.54 -3.71 26.23
CA MET A 717 21.41 -5.12 25.91
C MET A 717 19.98 -5.61 26.17
N ASN A 718 19.47 -6.43 25.26
CA ASN A 718 18.10 -6.94 25.24
C ASN A 718 18.07 -8.48 25.27
N ASN A 719 19.07 -9.14 24.67
CA ASN A 719 19.17 -10.60 24.58
C ASN A 719 20.36 -11.12 25.39
N TYR A 720 21.58 -10.74 25.02
CA TYR A 720 22.81 -11.26 25.64
C TYR A 720 24.07 -10.45 25.27
N PHE A 721 25.11 -10.58 26.10
CA PHE A 721 26.45 -10.00 25.93
C PHE A 721 27.50 -11.10 26.03
N GLY A 722 28.47 -11.11 25.13
CA GLY A 722 29.52 -12.13 25.07
C GLY A 722 30.92 -11.53 25.01
N LEU A 723 31.89 -12.22 25.60
CA LEU A 723 33.33 -11.93 25.51
C LEU A 723 34.10 -13.17 25.06
N GLY A 724 35.23 -12.98 24.39
CA GLY A 724 36.09 -14.06 23.93
C GLY A 724 35.51 -14.76 22.69
N ILE A 725 35.55 -16.10 22.63
CA ILE A 725 35.26 -16.85 21.39
C ILE A 725 33.87 -16.55 20.77
N ASP A 726 32.82 -16.34 21.56
CA ASP A 726 31.48 -15.99 21.06
C ASP A 726 31.47 -14.66 20.30
N ALA A 727 32.17 -13.67 20.84
CA ALA A 727 32.34 -12.37 20.22
C ALA A 727 33.32 -12.40 19.05
N GLU A 728 34.37 -13.21 19.12
CA GLU A 728 35.35 -13.38 18.03
C GLU A 728 34.67 -13.94 16.77
N LEU A 729 33.87 -15.00 16.90
CA LEU A 729 33.08 -15.56 15.79
C LEU A 729 32.02 -14.58 15.27
N SER A 730 31.47 -13.74 16.15
CA SER A 730 30.54 -12.68 15.76
C SER A 730 31.24 -11.56 14.98
N LEU A 731 32.46 -11.18 15.37
CA LEU A 731 33.29 -10.16 14.72
C LEU A 731 33.75 -10.60 13.33
N ASP A 732 34.31 -11.81 13.21
CA ASP A 732 34.70 -12.39 11.92
C ASP A 732 33.48 -12.46 10.95
N PHE A 733 32.30 -12.84 11.46
CA PHE A 733 31.06 -12.89 10.69
C PHE A 733 30.56 -11.48 10.28
N HIS A 734 30.73 -10.48 11.16
CA HIS A 734 30.37 -9.09 10.89
C HIS A 734 31.27 -8.48 9.80
N GLN A 735 32.58 -8.70 9.89
CA GLN A 735 33.53 -8.26 8.86
C GLN A 735 33.19 -8.85 7.49
N ALA A 736 32.98 -10.17 7.42
CA ALA A 736 32.54 -10.82 6.17
C ALA A 736 31.19 -10.28 5.65
N ARG A 737 30.29 -9.83 6.54
CA ARG A 737 29.00 -9.18 6.20
C ARG A 737 29.18 -7.75 5.67
N GLU A 738 30.18 -7.01 6.13
CA GLU A 738 30.51 -5.66 5.65
C GLU A 738 31.30 -5.67 4.34
N GLU A 739 32.19 -6.65 4.15
CA GLU A 739 32.94 -6.85 2.90
C GLU A 739 32.03 -7.15 1.70
N GLU A 740 31.05 -8.05 1.86
CA GLU A 740 30.18 -8.49 0.75
C GLU A 740 28.67 -8.51 1.09
N PRO A 741 28.04 -7.37 1.45
CA PRO A 741 26.66 -7.34 1.99
C PRO A 741 25.63 -8.01 1.10
N GLY A 742 25.80 -7.94 -0.24
CA GLY A 742 24.92 -8.56 -1.23
C GLY A 742 24.81 -10.09 -1.13
N LYS A 743 25.77 -10.77 -0.48
CA LYS A 743 25.74 -12.23 -0.28
C LYS A 743 24.94 -12.64 0.97
N PHE A 744 24.60 -11.73 1.87
CA PHE A 744 23.98 -12.05 3.17
C PHE A 744 22.44 -12.10 3.14
N ASN A 745 21.87 -12.22 1.94
CA ASN A 745 20.43 -12.22 1.66
C ASN A 745 19.69 -13.53 2.02
N SER A 746 20.38 -14.58 2.48
CA SER A 746 19.77 -15.88 2.80
C SER A 746 20.16 -16.39 4.19
N ARG A 747 19.15 -16.66 5.04
CA ARG A 747 19.35 -17.21 6.40
C ARG A 747 20.15 -18.52 6.41
N PHE A 748 20.07 -19.34 5.35
CA PHE A 748 20.84 -20.58 5.24
C PHE A 748 22.32 -20.28 4.92
N HIS A 749 22.58 -19.39 3.95
CA HIS A 749 23.93 -18.94 3.62
C HIS A 749 24.61 -18.30 4.83
N ASN A 750 23.93 -17.39 5.52
CA ASN A 750 24.45 -16.70 6.70
C ASN A 750 24.88 -17.68 7.80
N LYS A 751 24.11 -18.74 8.03
CA LYS A 751 24.51 -19.81 8.97
C LYS A 751 25.69 -20.63 8.46
N GLY A 752 25.75 -20.91 7.16
CA GLY A 752 26.92 -21.56 6.54
C GLY A 752 28.21 -20.76 6.69
N VAL A 753 28.15 -19.43 6.53
CA VAL A 753 29.30 -18.53 6.77
C VAL A 753 29.73 -18.57 8.23
N TYR A 754 28.80 -18.46 9.19
CA TYR A 754 29.11 -18.53 10.62
C TYR A 754 29.76 -19.88 11.01
N VAL A 755 29.29 -21.00 10.44
CA VAL A 755 29.93 -22.32 10.63
C VAL A 755 31.33 -22.38 10.01
N LYS A 756 31.52 -21.85 8.79
CA LYS A 756 32.86 -21.78 8.14
C LYS A 756 33.86 -21.02 9.02
N VAL A 757 33.47 -19.85 9.51
CA VAL A 757 34.25 -19.02 10.44
C VAL A 757 34.58 -19.80 11.72
N GLY A 758 33.60 -20.48 12.33
CA GLY A 758 33.81 -21.37 13.47
C GLY A 758 34.88 -22.44 13.23
N LEU A 759 34.82 -23.13 12.09
CA LEU A 759 35.81 -24.15 11.73
C LEU A 759 37.23 -23.59 11.60
N GLN A 760 37.40 -22.34 11.13
CA GLN A 760 38.70 -21.68 11.01
C GLN A 760 39.33 -21.32 12.38
N LYS A 761 38.55 -21.25 13.45
CA LYS A 761 39.03 -20.89 14.80
C LYS A 761 39.25 -22.10 15.74
N LEU A 762 38.99 -23.33 15.28
CA LEU A 762 39.14 -24.59 16.04
C LEU A 762 40.55 -24.88 16.57
N SER A 763 41.60 -24.43 15.88
CA SER A 763 43.01 -24.71 16.23
C SER A 763 43.62 -23.72 17.23
N HIS A 764 42.91 -22.64 17.56
CA HIS A 764 43.40 -21.61 18.47
C HIS A 764 42.93 -21.91 19.89
N THR A 765 43.85 -22.22 20.80
CA THR A 765 43.55 -22.37 22.24
C THR A 765 43.64 -21.02 22.94
N ARG A 766 42.63 -20.70 23.75
CA ARG A 766 42.54 -19.43 24.52
C ARG A 766 42.63 -19.71 26.02
N SER A 767 42.72 -18.66 26.83
CA SER A 767 42.71 -18.78 28.30
C SER A 767 42.04 -17.56 28.94
N LEU A 768 40.82 -17.24 28.48
CA LEU A 768 40.06 -16.05 28.87
C LEU A 768 40.03 -15.84 30.39
N HIS A 769 39.82 -16.92 31.15
CA HIS A 769 39.83 -16.97 32.61
C HIS A 769 41.10 -16.40 33.31
N LYS A 770 42.20 -16.18 32.58
CA LYS A 770 43.43 -15.54 33.08
C LYS A 770 43.50 -14.05 32.77
N ASP A 771 42.74 -13.60 31.76
CA ASP A 771 42.80 -12.24 31.22
C ASP A 771 41.66 -11.33 31.74
N ILE A 772 40.65 -11.92 32.39
CA ILE A 772 39.55 -11.21 33.05
C ILE A 772 39.37 -11.61 34.52
N LYS A 773 38.79 -10.72 35.33
CA LYS A 773 38.21 -11.04 36.66
C LYS A 773 36.72 -10.76 36.66
N LEU A 774 35.93 -11.63 37.29
CA LEU A 774 34.47 -11.52 37.39
C LEU A 774 34.05 -11.25 38.84
N GLN A 775 33.15 -10.29 39.01
CA GLN A 775 32.45 -10.00 40.27
C GLN A 775 30.94 -9.92 40.00
N VAL A 776 30.14 -10.66 40.76
CA VAL A 776 28.67 -10.71 40.65
C VAL A 776 28.06 -10.38 42.01
N ASP A 777 27.15 -9.41 42.06
CA ASP A 777 26.51 -8.90 43.28
C ASP A 777 27.49 -8.63 44.44
N LYS A 778 28.66 -8.08 44.08
CA LYS A 778 29.82 -7.75 44.95
C LYS A 778 30.61 -8.95 45.50
N GLN A 779 30.34 -10.17 45.05
CA GLN A 779 31.14 -11.36 45.33
C GLN A 779 32.08 -11.64 44.15
N ASP A 780 33.36 -11.89 44.42
CA ASP A 780 34.33 -12.27 43.40
C ASP A 780 34.11 -13.74 43.02
N VAL A 781 34.02 -14.03 41.72
CA VAL A 781 33.68 -15.36 41.20
C VAL A 781 34.87 -15.95 40.45
N GLU A 782 35.39 -17.08 40.95
CA GLU A 782 36.49 -17.79 40.32
C GLU A 782 36.05 -18.46 39.01
N LEU A 783 36.80 -18.21 37.93
CA LEU A 783 36.45 -18.65 36.59
C LEU A 783 37.09 -20.01 36.25
N PRO A 784 36.32 -21.02 35.80
CA PRO A 784 36.87 -22.27 35.28
C PRO A 784 37.61 -22.02 33.95
N SER A 785 38.31 -23.04 33.43
CA SER A 785 39.09 -22.91 32.18
C SER A 785 38.23 -22.70 30.93
N ILE A 786 37.82 -21.45 30.69
CA ILE A 786 36.98 -21.01 29.57
C ILE A 786 37.75 -20.23 28.50
N GLU A 787 37.16 -20.20 27.30
CA GLU A 787 37.54 -19.37 26.15
C GLU A 787 36.54 -18.25 25.84
N GLY A 788 35.30 -18.36 26.36
CA GLY A 788 34.25 -17.36 26.21
C GLY A 788 33.38 -17.28 27.47
N LEU A 789 32.91 -16.08 27.76
CA LEU A 789 32.02 -15.77 28.88
C LEU A 789 30.80 -15.03 28.32
N ILE A 790 29.60 -15.52 28.63
CA ILE A 790 28.34 -15.07 28.04
C ILE A 790 27.35 -14.75 29.16
N PHE A 791 26.66 -13.62 29.03
CA PHE A 791 25.65 -13.10 29.95
C PHE A 791 24.29 -13.10 29.23
N LEU A 792 23.31 -13.84 29.75
CA LEU A 792 21.99 -13.97 29.13
C LEU A 792 20.95 -13.17 29.92
N ASN A 793 20.09 -12.44 29.19
CA ASN A 793 18.82 -11.90 29.67
C ASN A 793 17.63 -12.75 29.17
N ILE A 794 17.87 -13.69 28.26
CA ILE A 794 16.84 -14.53 27.66
C ILE A 794 17.30 -15.99 27.57
N PRO A 795 16.41 -16.99 27.77
CA PRO A 795 16.73 -18.41 27.62
C PRO A 795 16.78 -18.84 26.14
N SER A 796 17.62 -18.17 25.35
CA SER A 796 17.86 -18.43 23.92
C SER A 796 19.15 -17.74 23.48
N TRP A 797 20.15 -18.51 23.05
CA TRP A 797 21.40 -17.98 22.50
C TRP A 797 21.71 -18.59 21.12
N GLY A 798 22.38 -17.84 20.25
CA GLY A 798 23.04 -18.39 19.05
C GLY A 798 22.08 -19.09 18.08
N SER A 799 20.94 -18.49 17.74
CA SER A 799 19.85 -19.12 16.96
C SER A 799 19.04 -20.20 17.69
N GLY A 800 18.75 -19.99 18.98
CA GLY A 800 17.81 -20.79 19.76
C GLY A 800 18.39 -22.05 20.40
N ALA A 801 19.67 -22.04 20.73
CA ALA A 801 20.27 -23.03 21.61
C ALA A 801 20.02 -22.66 23.08
N ASP A 802 19.81 -23.67 23.92
CA ASP A 802 19.76 -23.51 25.37
C ASP A 802 21.17 -23.63 25.94
N LEU A 803 21.79 -22.47 26.19
CA LEU A 803 23.13 -22.39 26.76
C LEU A 803 23.12 -22.70 28.28
N TRP A 804 21.98 -22.64 28.97
CA TRP A 804 21.88 -22.92 30.40
C TRP A 804 21.64 -24.41 30.69
N GLY A 805 20.69 -25.03 30.00
CA GLY A 805 20.30 -26.44 30.13
C GLY A 805 19.31 -26.72 31.27
N SER A 806 19.17 -28.00 31.63
CA SER A 806 18.11 -28.51 32.52
C SER A 806 18.15 -27.98 33.97
N ASP A 807 16.96 -27.86 34.59
CA ASP A 807 16.70 -27.47 36.01
C ASP A 807 17.25 -28.46 37.07
N SER A 808 18.38 -29.12 36.81
CA SER A 808 18.93 -30.23 37.61
C SER A 808 20.01 -29.81 38.62
N ASP A 809 20.27 -28.52 38.80
CA ASP A 809 21.23 -27.98 39.77
C ASP A 809 20.53 -26.95 40.67
N SER A 810 20.25 -27.34 41.92
CA SER A 810 19.46 -26.53 42.87
C SER A 810 20.20 -25.33 43.45
N ARG A 811 21.45 -25.08 43.03
CA ARG A 811 22.21 -23.86 43.39
C ARG A 811 21.75 -22.63 42.62
N TYR A 812 20.99 -22.81 41.55
CA TYR A 812 20.60 -21.74 40.64
C TYR A 812 19.08 -21.69 40.42
N GLY A 813 18.58 -20.51 40.07
CA GLY A 813 17.21 -20.30 39.61
C GLY A 813 17.01 -20.75 38.17
N LYS A 814 15.74 -21.01 37.82
CA LYS A 814 15.33 -21.24 36.43
C LYS A 814 15.40 -19.90 35.66
N PRO A 815 16.10 -19.82 34.52
CA PRO A 815 16.18 -18.61 33.71
C PRO A 815 14.83 -18.02 33.31
N ARG A 816 14.72 -16.69 33.39
CA ARG A 816 13.57 -15.92 32.96
C ARG A 816 14.00 -14.67 32.20
N ILE A 817 13.02 -13.98 31.63
CA ILE A 817 13.18 -12.69 30.94
C ILE A 817 12.67 -11.53 31.80
N ASP A 818 12.15 -11.83 33.00
CA ASP A 818 11.33 -10.92 33.80
C ASP A 818 11.63 -10.96 35.31
N ASP A 819 12.76 -11.54 35.75
CA ASP A 819 13.15 -11.65 37.17
C ASP A 819 14.25 -10.68 37.65
N ASN A 820 14.77 -9.82 36.77
CA ASN A 820 15.88 -8.87 37.00
C ASN A 820 17.25 -9.53 37.27
N MET A 821 17.50 -10.75 36.79
CA MET A 821 18.82 -11.40 36.86
C MET A 821 19.45 -11.61 35.47
N LEU A 822 20.76 -11.87 35.44
CA LEU A 822 21.48 -12.39 34.28
C LEU A 822 22.08 -13.76 34.59
N GLU A 823 21.91 -14.73 33.68
CA GLU A 823 22.70 -15.97 33.71
C GLU A 823 24.13 -15.71 33.24
N VAL A 824 25.11 -16.12 34.03
CA VAL A 824 26.53 -16.09 33.67
C VAL A 824 27.00 -17.48 33.26
N VAL A 825 27.45 -17.62 32.01
CA VAL A 825 27.77 -18.93 31.42
C VAL A 825 29.12 -18.94 30.69
N GLY A 826 29.92 -19.96 30.97
CA GLY A 826 31.23 -20.20 30.35
C GLY A 826 31.18 -21.20 29.19
N VAL A 827 31.99 -20.97 28.16
CA VAL A 827 32.22 -21.90 27.04
C VAL A 827 33.72 -22.16 26.81
N THR A 828 34.07 -23.40 26.47
CA THR A 828 35.47 -23.87 26.36
C THR A 828 35.93 -24.00 24.89
N GLY A 829 35.52 -23.08 24.03
CA GLY A 829 35.89 -23.06 22.60
C GLY A 829 34.84 -23.67 21.66
N VAL A 830 35.13 -23.61 20.35
CA VAL A 830 34.14 -23.83 19.27
C VAL A 830 33.49 -25.21 19.28
N VAL A 831 34.24 -26.29 19.58
CA VAL A 831 33.66 -27.65 19.66
C VAL A 831 32.56 -27.73 20.72
N HIS A 832 32.75 -27.05 21.86
CA HIS A 832 31.76 -27.01 22.92
C HIS A 832 30.51 -26.22 22.50
N MET A 833 30.71 -25.06 21.86
CA MET A 833 29.62 -24.25 21.32
C MET A 833 28.79 -25.00 20.27
N GLY A 834 29.45 -25.78 19.39
CA GLY A 834 28.77 -26.67 18.44
C GLY A 834 27.97 -27.79 19.11
N GLN A 835 28.48 -28.37 20.21
CA GLN A 835 27.75 -29.35 21.02
C GLN A 835 26.52 -28.72 21.72
N VAL A 836 26.62 -27.47 22.17
CA VAL A 836 25.47 -26.72 22.72
C VAL A 836 24.43 -26.40 21.64
N GLN A 837 24.85 -25.91 20.47
CA GLN A 837 23.93 -25.67 19.34
C GLN A 837 23.26 -26.95 18.82
N GLY A 838 23.92 -28.10 18.96
CA GLY A 838 23.35 -29.42 18.68
C GLY A 838 22.49 -30.02 19.82
N GLY A 839 22.36 -29.35 20.97
CA GLY A 839 21.61 -29.87 22.13
C GLY A 839 22.27 -31.06 22.84
N LEU A 840 23.56 -31.30 22.62
CA LEU A 840 24.32 -32.41 23.20
C LEU A 840 24.99 -32.06 24.55
N ARG A 841 25.12 -30.76 24.86
CA ARG A 841 25.63 -30.21 26.12
C ARG A 841 24.96 -28.86 26.44
N SER A 842 25.12 -28.39 27.67
CA SER A 842 24.91 -26.98 28.04
C SER A 842 26.25 -26.25 28.18
N GLY A 843 26.22 -24.93 28.36
CA GLY A 843 27.35 -24.17 28.87
C GLY A 843 27.64 -24.48 30.35
N ILE A 844 28.76 -23.96 30.86
CA ILE A 844 29.17 -24.07 32.25
C ILE A 844 28.50 -22.95 33.06
N ARG A 845 27.57 -23.28 33.96
CA ARG A 845 26.90 -22.30 34.83
C ARG A 845 27.89 -21.75 35.87
N ILE A 846 28.10 -20.44 35.85
CA ILE A 846 29.08 -19.76 36.71
C ILE A 846 28.37 -18.97 37.83
N ALA A 847 27.32 -18.23 37.50
CA ALA A 847 26.54 -17.42 38.45
C ALA A 847 25.16 -17.04 37.88
N GLN A 848 24.30 -16.51 38.75
CA GLN A 848 23.21 -15.60 38.42
C GLN A 848 23.35 -14.36 39.30
N GLY A 849 22.92 -13.19 38.83
CA GLY A 849 22.95 -11.97 39.65
C GLY A 849 22.43 -10.71 38.98
N THR A 850 22.38 -9.62 39.75
CA THR A 850 21.71 -8.34 39.41
C THR A 850 22.66 -7.19 39.07
N TYR A 851 23.92 -7.30 39.50
CA TYR A 851 25.00 -6.35 39.22
C TYR A 851 26.27 -7.13 38.89
N ILE A 852 26.86 -6.84 37.74
CA ILE A 852 28.06 -7.55 37.26
C ILE A 852 29.17 -6.55 36.98
N ARG A 853 30.38 -6.86 37.43
CA ARG A 853 31.60 -6.14 37.11
C ARG A 853 32.63 -7.11 36.53
N ILE A 854 33.21 -6.75 35.40
CA ILE A 854 34.29 -7.48 34.74
C ILE A 854 35.49 -6.55 34.64
N THR A 855 36.63 -6.95 35.20
CA THR A 855 37.92 -6.29 34.94
C THR A 855 38.58 -6.97 33.75
N VAL A 856 38.91 -6.22 32.70
CA VAL A 856 39.54 -6.72 31.47
C VAL A 856 41.00 -6.24 31.44
N THR A 857 41.96 -7.16 31.34
CA THR A 857 43.40 -6.83 31.44
C THR A 857 44.12 -6.66 30.08
N LYS A 858 43.49 -7.07 28.98
CA LYS A 858 44.02 -7.02 27.60
C LYS A 858 42.89 -6.73 26.61
N PRO A 859 43.17 -6.16 25.42
CA PRO A 859 42.17 -6.01 24.36
C PRO A 859 41.50 -7.36 24.04
N ILE A 860 40.17 -7.37 23.97
CA ILE A 860 39.37 -8.60 23.86
C ILE A 860 38.16 -8.39 22.92
N PRO A 861 37.80 -9.34 22.04
CA PRO A 861 36.53 -9.27 21.33
C PRO A 861 35.34 -9.37 22.29
N VAL A 862 34.37 -8.48 22.12
CA VAL A 862 33.07 -8.49 22.81
C VAL A 862 31.91 -8.27 21.82
N GLN A 863 30.69 -8.69 22.16
CA GLN A 863 29.49 -8.46 21.34
C GLN A 863 28.25 -8.25 22.22
N VAL A 864 27.35 -7.35 21.80
CA VAL A 864 26.03 -7.13 22.43
C VAL A 864 24.94 -7.37 21.39
N ASP A 865 23.99 -8.26 21.70
CA ASP A 865 22.85 -8.61 20.84
C ASP A 865 23.21 -8.98 19.38
N GLY A 866 24.46 -9.37 19.13
CA GLY A 866 25.00 -9.71 17.81
C GLY A 866 25.82 -8.62 17.09
N GLU A 867 26.00 -7.43 17.67
CA GLU A 867 26.88 -6.38 17.12
C GLU A 867 28.23 -6.36 17.89
N PRO A 868 29.38 -6.65 17.23
CA PRO A 868 30.66 -6.93 17.87
C PRO A 868 31.71 -5.80 17.75
N TRP A 869 32.69 -5.76 18.66
CA TRP A 869 33.90 -4.92 18.55
C TRP A 869 35.06 -5.49 19.40
N ILE A 870 36.28 -4.94 19.25
CA ILE A 870 37.37 -5.18 20.20
C ILE A 870 37.26 -4.16 21.33
N GLN A 871 37.13 -4.63 22.57
CA GLN A 871 37.10 -3.81 23.77
C GLN A 871 38.49 -3.72 24.40
N SER A 872 38.95 -2.50 24.64
CA SER A 872 40.21 -2.18 25.31
C SER A 872 40.18 -2.49 26.82
N PRO A 873 41.36 -2.62 27.48
CA PRO A 873 41.46 -2.87 28.92
C PRO A 873 40.72 -1.83 29.78
N GLY A 874 40.17 -2.28 30.91
CA GLY A 874 39.39 -1.42 31.80
C GLY A 874 38.30 -2.17 32.57
N GLN A 875 37.22 -1.47 32.89
CA GLN A 875 36.05 -2.02 33.60
C GLN A 875 34.84 -2.12 32.67
N ILE A 876 34.13 -3.24 32.76
CA ILE A 876 32.80 -3.43 32.17
C ILE A 876 31.83 -3.65 33.32
N ILE A 877 30.80 -2.80 33.40
CA ILE A 877 29.76 -2.87 34.43
C ILE A 877 28.41 -3.14 33.75
N ILE A 878 27.68 -4.14 34.20
CA ILE A 878 26.35 -4.49 33.72
C ILE A 878 25.34 -4.34 34.86
N SER A 879 24.27 -3.60 34.63
CA SER A 879 23.17 -3.38 35.58
C SER A 879 21.85 -3.12 34.83
N ALA A 880 20.71 -3.18 35.52
CA ALA A 880 19.41 -2.87 34.92
C ALA A 880 19.40 -1.46 34.27
N ALA A 881 18.79 -1.34 33.09
CA ALA A 881 18.77 -0.10 32.30
C ALA A 881 17.72 0.92 32.77
N GLY A 882 16.65 0.44 33.40
CA GLY A 882 15.44 1.20 33.67
C GLY A 882 14.27 0.24 33.97
N PRO A 883 13.00 0.68 33.83
CA PRO A 883 11.85 -0.21 33.97
C PRO A 883 11.78 -1.21 32.80
N LYS A 884 11.14 -2.35 33.06
CA LYS A 884 10.90 -3.42 32.09
C LYS A 884 10.12 -2.92 30.88
N VAL A 885 10.31 -3.56 29.73
CA VAL A 885 9.53 -3.26 28.51
C VAL A 885 8.44 -4.31 28.30
N ARG A 886 7.27 -3.88 27.82
CA ARG A 886 6.17 -4.79 27.51
C ARG A 886 6.31 -5.38 26.11
N MET A 887 6.33 -6.70 26.05
CA MET A 887 6.44 -7.48 24.83
C MET A 887 5.17 -8.31 24.63
N LEU A 888 4.81 -8.59 23.37
CA LEU A 888 3.69 -9.46 23.03
C LEU A 888 4.20 -10.88 22.79
N ARG A 889 3.69 -11.85 23.56
CA ARG A 889 3.99 -13.29 23.46
C ARG A 889 2.88 -13.99 22.69
N LYS A 890 3.22 -14.71 21.61
CA LYS A 890 2.24 -15.44 20.78
C LYS A 890 1.57 -16.53 21.64
N CYS A 891 0.24 -16.49 21.75
CA CYS A 891 -0.52 -17.45 22.52
C CYS A 891 -0.35 -18.88 21.96
N LYS A 892 -0.29 -19.88 22.85
CA LYS A 892 -0.30 -21.29 22.42
C LYS A 892 -1.66 -21.60 21.79
N SER A 893 -1.66 -21.94 20.50
CA SER A 893 -2.90 -22.32 19.82
C SER A 893 -3.51 -23.55 20.50
N LYS A 894 -4.73 -23.40 21.02
CA LYS A 894 -5.52 -24.54 21.49
C LYS A 894 -5.87 -25.38 20.28
N GLN A 895 -5.09 -26.42 20.00
CA GLN A 895 -5.45 -27.44 19.02
C GLN A 895 -6.79 -28.06 19.44
N LYS A 896 -7.88 -27.60 18.82
CA LYS A 896 -9.12 -28.39 18.75
C LYS A 896 -8.77 -29.66 17.98
N LYS A 897 -8.46 -30.72 18.71
CA LYS A 897 -8.41 -32.08 18.15
C LYS A 897 -9.76 -32.33 17.47
N GLN A 898 -9.78 -32.31 16.15
CA GLN A 898 -10.89 -32.94 15.42
C GLN A 898 -10.83 -34.43 15.77
N PRO A 899 -11.94 -35.07 16.18
CA PRO A 899 -11.96 -36.50 16.42
C PRO A 899 -11.77 -37.24 15.10
N SER A 900 -10.56 -37.74 14.88
CA SER A 900 -10.20 -38.52 13.69
C SER A 900 -10.72 -39.95 13.82
N GLY A 901 -11.97 -40.20 13.41
CA GLY A 901 -12.52 -41.56 13.48
C GLY A 901 -14.01 -41.71 13.17
N ALA A 902 -14.41 -41.52 11.91
CA ALA A 902 -15.56 -42.20 11.27
C ALA A 902 -15.58 -41.92 9.77
N GLN A 903 -15.41 -42.94 8.93
CA GLN A 903 -15.83 -42.91 7.51
C GLN A 903 -16.98 -43.90 7.33
N LYS A 904 -17.96 -43.52 6.48
CA LYS A 904 -19.05 -44.35 5.96
C LYS A 904 -19.93 -45.04 7.02
N GLU A 905 -21.16 -44.59 7.11
CA GLU A 905 -22.20 -45.26 6.32
C GLU A 905 -23.24 -44.24 5.85
N GLY A 906 -24.09 -44.63 4.90
CA GLY A 906 -25.05 -43.72 4.27
C GLY A 906 -26.42 -44.35 4.13
N ARG A 907 -27.42 -43.74 4.78
CA ARG A 907 -28.82 -43.91 4.41
C ARG A 907 -29.62 -42.63 4.65
N SER A 908 -30.66 -42.48 3.87
CA SER A 908 -31.56 -41.32 3.84
C SER A 908 -32.75 -41.52 4.76
N GLU A 909 -33.12 -40.49 5.52
CA GLU A 909 -34.48 -40.35 6.03
C GLU A 909 -34.86 -38.87 6.23
N SER A 910 -36.16 -38.59 6.28
CA SER A 910 -36.72 -37.23 6.19
C SER A 910 -37.11 -36.68 7.57
N PRO A 911 -37.14 -35.35 7.78
CA PRO A 911 -37.55 -34.76 9.04
C PRO A 911 -39.07 -34.83 9.23
N ALA A 912 -39.50 -35.22 10.43
CA ALA A 912 -40.87 -35.12 10.94
C ALA A 912 -40.85 -34.25 12.23
N PRO A 913 -41.99 -33.62 12.62
CA PRO A 913 -41.98 -32.49 13.55
C PRO A 913 -41.86 -32.91 15.03
N GLY A 914 -41.52 -31.94 15.88
CA GLY A 914 -41.33 -32.15 17.31
C GLY A 914 -42.55 -31.81 18.17
N GLU A 915 -42.64 -32.51 19.29
CA GLU A 915 -43.39 -32.15 20.50
C GLU A 915 -42.36 -31.73 21.57
N GLY A 916 -42.68 -30.91 22.59
CA GLY A 916 -43.99 -30.34 22.93
C GLY A 916 -44.33 -30.45 24.41
N ALA A 917 -43.42 -30.04 25.32
CA ALA A 917 -43.67 -30.10 26.76
C ALA A 917 -42.98 -28.94 27.53
N HIS A 918 -43.83 -28.13 28.20
CA HIS A 918 -43.53 -27.12 29.23
C HIS A 918 -42.56 -25.98 28.90
#